data_AF-A0A1Z5K1Y9-F1
#
_entry.id   AF-A0A1Z5K1Y9-F1
#
_cell.length_a   1.000
_cell.length_b   1.000
_cell.length_c   1.000
_cell.angle_alpha   90.00
_cell.angle_beta   90.00
_cell.angle_gamma   90.00
#
_symmetry.space_group_name_H-M   'P 1'
#
loop_
_entity.id
_entity.type
_entity.pdbx_description
1 polymer ?
#
loop_
_entity_poly.entity_id
_entity_poly.type
_entity_poly.pdbx_seq_one_letter_code
_entity_poly.pdbx_strand_id
1 'polypeptide(L)'
;MHYEPQPSEQPVRGTMTSVTQPFEKYLAVSLSHKIIRVRPAPQKSSGFAVMCPGCSMCALIENTDVQEYSLLLRHANGGITRPLVFSMEELDDRTMESIVDFTFARSSGLSLLSSMSVIFLKGSGDLYSASPIVFDGCVVPISTLKEAIDFVEATTASLDSSQPKWRQYTVADRYLLEAFGDYGDQSLSNNQFATASITSMSSREASTVAFPVKCQGPILLAGSLESTTPAVTLECFGGDENLVGLAIARAGGYEVDFAAISPTALIPRFTYEPRSDTFALDDDVWKLGAWLERVDVTEDHSLALEKSVALLNDPLVDSLLHVATPSFVVTLSTSAIQRAARKPTKFAPPESSTSAWVSFQTKSDATKLQGIAVSAESLEGHNLVTVEQNGNRSDMSITELQLAHEVQQAFVAGSQSDALAITAGTEGNSSSVESTRPLYEVTRPLIDKIISGLAAMGKYVGPETNYQDIQADYLAVVQQVRERCDKDLIVPLIELRRIVSSHKEILRKTVEGQQKQMEVLKSSSNSQVLINSQLAAKIDAVEANAATLLERATRSLEMCKDLTPTMSDAELQFFNDIKRLKVKCDSMAEDFILTKEKMSTQCQTLASLERSLDIQLEPEKVRQANVLLRDSDRILQDVKESLARSEAMLDFMKAQEHFRL
;
A
#
# COMPACT_ATOMS: atom_id res chain seq x y z
N MET A 1 -52.94 30.46 -22.52
CA MET A 1 -53.68 29.49 -21.71
C MET A 1 -52.73 29.02 -20.62
N HIS A 2 -53.05 29.36 -19.37
CA HIS A 2 -52.27 28.95 -18.20
C HIS A 2 -52.42 27.45 -18.00
N TYR A 3 -51.30 26.75 -17.85
CA TYR A 3 -51.26 25.40 -17.31
C TYR A 3 -50.44 25.49 -16.01
N GLU A 4 -51.15 25.51 -14.88
CA GLU A 4 -50.54 25.28 -13.57
C GLU A 4 -50.21 23.78 -13.46
N PRO A 5 -48.98 23.40 -13.07
CA PRO A 5 -48.72 22.06 -12.59
C PRO A 5 -49.11 21.98 -11.12
N GLN A 6 -50.02 21.06 -10.79
CA GLN A 6 -50.26 20.64 -9.40
C GLN A 6 -49.02 19.92 -8.84
N PRO A 7 -48.69 20.10 -7.55
CA PRO A 7 -47.66 19.30 -6.89
C PRO A 7 -48.27 17.96 -6.45
N SER A 8 -47.93 16.87 -7.16
CA SER A 8 -48.16 15.53 -6.63
C SER A 8 -47.00 15.13 -5.73
N GLU A 9 -47.21 15.20 -4.42
CA GLU A 9 -46.40 14.57 -3.40
C GLU A 9 -46.49 13.04 -3.54
N GLN A 10 -45.67 12.45 -4.40
CA GLN A 10 -45.30 11.05 -4.31
C GLN A 10 -43.80 10.93 -4.54
N PRO A 11 -43.05 10.21 -3.68
CA PRO A 11 -41.67 9.89 -3.98
C PRO A 11 -41.66 9.14 -5.30
N VAL A 12 -40.98 9.69 -6.31
CA VAL A 12 -40.70 8.98 -7.55
C VAL A 12 -39.82 7.80 -7.16
N ARG A 13 -40.44 6.65 -6.87
CA ARG A 13 -39.79 5.36 -6.97
C ARG A 13 -39.35 5.27 -8.42
N GLY A 14 -38.07 5.52 -8.67
CA GLY A 14 -37.46 5.19 -9.93
C GLY A 14 -37.60 3.68 -10.13
N THR A 15 -38.66 3.24 -10.79
CA THR A 15 -38.71 1.91 -11.37
C THR A 15 -37.66 1.89 -12.47
N MET A 16 -36.57 1.16 -12.23
CA MET A 16 -35.58 0.80 -13.25
C MET A 16 -36.34 0.08 -14.36
N THR A 17 -36.70 0.82 -15.43
CA THR A 17 -37.74 0.42 -16.39
C THR A 17 -37.20 -0.42 -17.53
N SER A 18 -35.89 -0.47 -17.74
CA SER A 18 -35.16 -1.57 -18.38
C SER A 18 -33.65 -1.32 -18.27
N VAL A 19 -32.87 -2.30 -17.82
CA VAL A 19 -31.43 -2.34 -18.11
C VAL A 19 -31.33 -2.94 -19.50
N THR A 20 -31.22 -2.11 -20.55
CA THR A 20 -30.67 -2.62 -21.80
C THR A 20 -29.20 -2.89 -21.52
N GLN A 21 -28.85 -4.17 -21.41
CA GLN A 21 -27.46 -4.51 -21.13
C GLN A 21 -26.63 -4.01 -22.31
N PRO A 22 -25.56 -3.24 -22.06
CA PRO A 22 -24.58 -2.97 -23.09
C PRO A 22 -24.19 -4.29 -23.77
N PHE A 23 -24.15 -4.31 -25.10
CA PHE A 23 -23.79 -5.50 -25.89
C PHE A 23 -24.79 -6.69 -25.85
N GLU A 24 -25.99 -6.53 -25.25
CA GLU A 24 -27.02 -7.57 -25.18
C GLU A 24 -27.37 -8.19 -26.55
N LYS A 25 -27.38 -7.37 -27.61
CA LYS A 25 -27.60 -7.85 -28.98
C LYS A 25 -26.52 -8.79 -29.49
N TYR A 26 -25.29 -8.72 -28.99
CA TYR A 26 -24.20 -9.65 -29.36
C TYR A 26 -24.28 -10.94 -28.56
N LEU A 27 -24.69 -10.85 -27.29
CA LEU A 27 -24.95 -12.01 -26.43
C LEU A 27 -26.17 -12.82 -26.88
N ALA A 28 -27.21 -12.15 -27.39
CA ALA A 28 -28.48 -12.78 -27.76
C ALA A 28 -28.49 -13.37 -29.18
N VAL A 29 -27.58 -12.95 -30.06
CA VAL A 29 -27.67 -13.24 -31.51
C VAL A 29 -26.71 -14.35 -31.97
N SER A 30 -25.66 -14.69 -31.22
CA SER A 30 -24.69 -15.70 -31.67
C SER A 30 -24.22 -16.65 -30.57
N LEU A 31 -24.41 -17.95 -30.78
CA LEU A 31 -23.87 -19.02 -29.92
C LEU A 31 -22.35 -19.14 -30.01
N SER A 32 -21.71 -18.53 -31.01
CA SER A 32 -20.27 -18.62 -31.25
C SER A 32 -19.47 -17.45 -30.71
N HIS A 33 -20.12 -16.46 -30.10
CA HIS A 33 -19.43 -15.29 -29.54
C HIS A 33 -19.43 -15.36 -28.02
N LYS A 34 -18.25 -15.30 -27.42
CA LYS A 34 -18.03 -15.31 -25.98
C LYS A 34 -17.46 -13.96 -25.55
N ILE A 35 -18.14 -13.25 -24.65
CA ILE A 35 -17.56 -12.07 -24.00
C ILE A 35 -16.52 -12.55 -22.99
N ILE A 36 -15.29 -12.09 -23.15
CA ILE A 36 -14.19 -12.35 -22.21
C ILE A 36 -14.22 -11.32 -21.09
N ARG A 37 -14.27 -10.03 -21.45
CA ARG A 37 -14.23 -8.92 -20.50
C ARG A 37 -14.94 -7.69 -21.05
N VAL A 38 -15.54 -6.92 -20.15
CA VAL A 38 -16.07 -5.58 -20.45
C VAL A 38 -15.42 -4.59 -19.49
N ARG A 39 -14.94 -3.46 -20.02
CA ARG A 39 -14.38 -2.36 -19.22
C ARG A 39 -15.02 -1.03 -19.57
N PRO A 40 -15.21 -0.12 -18.58
CA PRO A 40 -15.54 1.26 -18.87
C PRO A 40 -14.42 1.90 -19.70
N ALA A 41 -14.78 2.86 -20.55
CA ALA A 41 -13.78 3.65 -21.25
C ALA A 41 -12.92 4.47 -20.26
N PRO A 42 -11.66 4.78 -20.59
CA PRO A 42 -10.76 5.54 -19.73
C PRO A 42 -11.38 6.85 -19.22
N GLN A 43 -11.18 7.12 -17.92
CA GLN A 43 -11.68 8.31 -17.26
C GLN A 43 -10.55 9.04 -16.54
N LYS A 44 -10.58 10.38 -16.59
CA LYS A 44 -9.61 11.22 -15.86
C LYS A 44 -9.64 10.98 -14.34
N SER A 45 -10.81 10.68 -13.78
CA SER A 45 -10.96 10.31 -12.36
C SER A 45 -10.21 9.03 -11.97
N SER A 46 -9.87 8.19 -12.94
CA SER A 46 -9.10 6.95 -12.76
C SER A 46 -7.64 7.12 -13.19
N GLY A 47 -7.16 8.37 -13.31
CA GLY A 47 -5.76 8.70 -13.62
C GLY A 47 -5.40 8.67 -15.11
N PHE A 48 -6.36 8.52 -16.03
CA PHE A 48 -6.08 8.56 -17.46
C PHE A 48 -5.97 10.01 -17.97
N ALA A 49 -5.18 10.22 -19.02
CA ALA A 49 -5.06 11.54 -19.68
C ALA A 49 -6.34 11.96 -20.42
N VAL A 50 -7.19 10.99 -20.73
CA VAL A 50 -8.37 11.16 -21.57
C VAL A 50 -9.65 11.09 -20.74
N MET A 51 -10.64 11.88 -21.13
CA MET A 51 -11.99 11.86 -20.54
C MET A 51 -12.96 11.37 -21.60
N CYS A 52 -13.37 10.11 -21.51
CA CYS A 52 -14.38 9.54 -22.40
C CYS A 52 -15.80 9.86 -21.90
N PRO A 53 -16.80 9.97 -22.79
CA PRO A 53 -18.19 10.13 -22.36
C PRO A 53 -18.66 8.96 -21.48
N GLY A 54 -19.44 9.23 -20.43
CA GLY A 54 -19.73 8.26 -19.35
C GLY A 54 -20.47 6.97 -19.74
N CYS A 55 -21.10 6.90 -20.92
CA CYS A 55 -21.74 5.68 -21.43
C CYS A 55 -20.81 4.83 -22.33
N SER A 56 -19.54 5.23 -22.46
CA SER A 56 -18.59 4.58 -23.37
C SER A 56 -17.97 3.35 -22.70
N MET A 57 -17.92 2.23 -23.42
CA MET A 57 -17.42 0.96 -22.91
C MET A 57 -16.69 0.18 -24.00
N CYS A 58 -15.76 -0.67 -23.58
CA CYS A 58 -15.03 -1.58 -24.44
C CYS A 58 -15.35 -3.02 -24.05
N ALA A 59 -15.64 -3.88 -25.02
CA ALA A 59 -15.84 -5.31 -24.80
C ALA A 59 -14.86 -6.12 -25.66
N LEU A 60 -14.16 -7.05 -25.02
CA LEU A 60 -13.36 -8.08 -25.70
C LEU A 60 -14.22 -9.31 -25.91
N ILE A 61 -14.31 -9.74 -27.16
CA ILE A 61 -15.13 -10.87 -27.59
C ILE A 61 -14.26 -11.86 -28.36
N GLU A 62 -14.48 -13.14 -28.10
CA GLU A 62 -13.91 -14.25 -28.84
C GLU A 62 -14.99 -14.85 -29.73
N ASN A 63 -14.70 -14.99 -31.02
CA ASN A 63 -15.49 -15.79 -31.93
C ASN A 63 -14.89 -17.19 -32.00
N THR A 64 -15.54 -18.16 -31.38
CA THR A 64 -15.05 -19.53 -31.22
C THR A 64 -15.01 -20.32 -32.51
N ASP A 65 -15.79 -19.93 -33.53
CA ASP A 65 -15.87 -20.66 -34.80
C ASP A 65 -14.64 -20.41 -35.68
N VAL A 66 -14.13 -19.18 -35.65
CA VAL A 66 -12.97 -18.72 -36.44
C VAL A 66 -11.74 -18.46 -35.59
N GLN A 67 -11.85 -18.60 -34.26
CA GLN A 67 -10.80 -18.29 -33.28
C GLN A 67 -10.29 -16.85 -33.40
N GLU A 68 -11.17 -15.88 -33.61
CA GLU A 68 -10.78 -14.47 -33.73
C GLU A 68 -11.15 -13.69 -32.47
N TYR A 69 -10.29 -12.77 -32.06
CA TYR A 69 -10.59 -11.81 -31.00
C TYR A 69 -11.06 -10.50 -31.61
N SER A 70 -12.03 -9.86 -30.96
CA SER A 70 -12.56 -8.58 -31.42
C SER A 70 -12.77 -7.63 -30.26
N LEU A 71 -12.35 -6.38 -30.43
CA LEU A 71 -12.73 -5.28 -29.54
C LEU A 71 -13.92 -4.51 -30.11
N LEU A 72 -14.98 -4.41 -29.31
CA LEU A 72 -16.16 -3.59 -29.60
C LEU A 72 -16.15 -2.35 -28.73
N LEU A 73 -16.17 -1.17 -29.36
CA LEU A 73 -16.29 0.10 -28.66
C LEU A 73 -17.72 0.59 -28.74
N ARG A 74 -18.37 0.74 -27.59
CA ARG A 74 -19.64 1.47 -27.47
C ARG A 74 -19.33 2.94 -27.21
N HIS A 75 -19.89 3.82 -28.02
CA HIS A 75 -19.81 5.27 -27.85
C HIS A 75 -21.01 5.83 -27.07
N ALA A 76 -20.89 7.10 -26.65
CA ALA A 76 -21.92 7.81 -25.92
C ALA A 76 -23.29 7.84 -26.62
N ASN A 77 -23.29 7.96 -27.95
CA ASN A 77 -24.48 8.00 -28.79
C ASN A 77 -25.18 6.64 -28.93
N GLY A 78 -24.68 5.59 -28.26
CA GLY A 78 -25.19 4.22 -28.36
C GLY A 78 -24.73 3.46 -29.60
N GLY A 79 -24.00 4.12 -30.51
CA GLY A 79 -23.33 3.49 -31.64
C GLY A 79 -22.20 2.58 -31.17
N ILE A 80 -22.03 1.45 -31.85
CA ILE A 80 -20.92 0.53 -31.65
C ILE A 80 -20.04 0.59 -32.89
N THR A 81 -18.72 0.69 -32.72
CA THR A 81 -17.79 0.67 -33.85
C THR A 81 -17.88 -0.62 -34.63
N ARG A 82 -17.34 -0.63 -35.86
CA ARG A 82 -16.96 -1.89 -36.48
C ARG A 82 -15.99 -2.63 -35.54
N PRO A 83 -16.12 -3.96 -35.41
CA PRO A 83 -15.21 -4.73 -34.57
C PRO A 83 -13.77 -4.50 -35.02
N LEU A 84 -12.88 -4.20 -34.06
CA LEU A 84 -11.44 -4.26 -34.30
C LEU A 84 -11.04 -5.73 -34.15
N VAL A 85 -10.86 -6.41 -35.28
CA VAL A 85 -10.60 -7.85 -35.34
C VAL A 85 -9.09 -8.10 -35.28
N PHE A 86 -8.67 -9.01 -34.40
CA PHE A 86 -7.31 -9.48 -34.24
C PHE A 86 -7.30 -10.99 -34.50
N SER A 87 -6.59 -11.38 -35.56
CA SER A 87 -6.48 -12.79 -35.96
C SER A 87 -5.40 -13.51 -35.15
N MET A 88 -5.53 -14.83 -34.99
CA MET A 88 -4.52 -15.65 -34.27
C MET A 88 -3.14 -15.59 -34.91
N GLU A 89 -3.06 -15.38 -36.23
CA GLU A 89 -1.79 -15.21 -36.95
C GLU A 89 -1.02 -13.97 -36.46
N GLU A 90 -1.71 -12.92 -36.01
CA GLU A 90 -1.09 -11.71 -35.45
C GLU A 90 -0.64 -11.89 -34.00
N LEU A 91 -1.06 -12.97 -33.34
CA LEU A 91 -0.77 -13.24 -31.93
C LEU A 91 0.41 -14.21 -31.73
N ASP A 92 1.22 -14.53 -32.74
CA ASP A 92 2.34 -15.50 -32.71
C ASP A 92 1.99 -16.84 -32.02
N ASP A 93 1.35 -17.72 -32.79
CA ASP A 93 0.58 -18.88 -32.35
C ASP A 93 1.42 -20.15 -32.08
N ARG A 94 2.51 -20.02 -31.33
CA ARG A 94 3.36 -21.19 -30.98
C ARG A 94 2.70 -22.13 -29.96
N THR A 95 1.67 -21.68 -29.25
CA THR A 95 1.10 -22.39 -28.09
C THR A 95 -0.43 -22.60 -28.10
N MET A 96 -1.18 -22.10 -29.10
CA MET A 96 -2.66 -22.18 -29.14
C MET A 96 -3.34 -21.65 -27.85
N GLU A 97 -2.84 -20.54 -27.33
CA GLU A 97 -3.32 -19.97 -26.07
C GLU A 97 -4.26 -18.79 -26.27
N SER A 98 -5.34 -18.77 -25.49
CA SER A 98 -6.39 -17.76 -25.56
C SER A 98 -6.04 -16.49 -24.80
N ILE A 99 -6.54 -15.34 -25.28
CA ILE A 99 -6.57 -14.10 -24.50
C ILE A 99 -7.58 -14.26 -23.35
N VAL A 100 -7.15 -13.95 -22.12
CA VAL A 100 -7.94 -14.14 -20.89
C VAL A 100 -8.47 -12.84 -20.30
N ASP A 101 -7.78 -11.72 -20.52
CA ASP A 101 -8.18 -10.40 -20.04
C ASP A 101 -7.54 -9.29 -20.90
N PHE A 102 -8.01 -8.05 -20.72
CA PHE A 102 -7.37 -6.86 -21.25
C PHE A 102 -7.49 -5.70 -20.27
N THR A 103 -6.66 -4.67 -20.38
CA THR A 103 -6.82 -3.40 -19.65
C THR A 103 -6.39 -2.21 -20.50
N PHE A 104 -6.80 -1.00 -20.14
CA PHE A 104 -6.26 0.23 -20.72
C PHE A 104 -4.93 0.59 -20.06
N ALA A 105 -3.95 1.03 -20.85
CA ALA A 105 -2.66 1.45 -20.33
C ALA A 105 -2.74 2.87 -19.74
N ARG A 106 -1.97 3.09 -18.68
CA ARG A 106 -1.88 4.38 -17.99
C ARG A 106 -0.41 4.63 -17.62
N SER A 107 0.05 5.85 -17.88
CA SER A 107 1.38 6.35 -17.51
C SER A 107 1.38 7.88 -17.57
N SER A 108 2.24 8.52 -16.78
CA SER A 108 2.50 9.96 -16.89
C SER A 108 3.44 10.27 -18.07
N GLY A 109 4.23 9.29 -18.51
CA GLY A 109 5.05 9.38 -19.72
C GLY A 109 4.22 9.06 -20.97
N LEU A 110 4.21 9.96 -21.96
CA LEU A 110 3.40 9.83 -23.17
C LEU A 110 1.93 9.51 -22.86
N SER A 111 1.37 10.24 -21.90
CA SER A 111 0.12 9.88 -21.22
C SER A 111 -1.09 9.75 -22.15
N LEU A 112 -1.17 10.53 -23.23
CA LEU A 112 -2.21 10.38 -24.27
C LEU A 112 -2.07 9.05 -25.01
N LEU A 113 -0.87 8.71 -25.47
CA LEU A 113 -0.61 7.49 -26.24
C LEU A 113 -0.88 6.25 -25.38
N SER A 114 -0.46 6.29 -24.11
CA SER A 114 -0.79 5.24 -23.13
C SER A 114 -2.29 5.10 -22.93
N SER A 115 -3.01 6.21 -22.69
CA SER A 115 -4.46 6.19 -22.42
C SER A 115 -5.31 5.76 -23.62
N MET A 116 -4.77 5.86 -24.83
CA MET A 116 -5.37 5.38 -26.07
C MET A 116 -4.95 3.94 -26.40
N SER A 117 -4.31 3.22 -25.48
CA SER A 117 -3.80 1.88 -25.74
C SER A 117 -4.44 0.85 -24.83
N VAL A 118 -4.61 -0.36 -25.35
CA VAL A 118 -5.04 -1.52 -24.57
C VAL A 118 -3.93 -2.54 -24.54
N ILE A 119 -3.81 -3.24 -23.41
CA ILE A 119 -2.91 -4.37 -23.20
C ILE A 119 -3.76 -5.63 -23.08
N PHE A 120 -3.42 -6.68 -23.83
CA PHE A 120 -4.02 -8.00 -23.76
C PHE A 120 -3.14 -8.95 -22.96
N LEU A 121 -3.77 -9.83 -22.20
CA LEU A 121 -3.12 -10.90 -21.45
C LEU A 121 -3.49 -12.26 -22.03
N LYS A 122 -2.49 -13.08 -22.37
CA LYS A 122 -2.67 -14.50 -22.67
C LYS A 122 -2.61 -15.37 -21.41
N GLY A 123 -3.14 -16.59 -21.49
CA GLY A 123 -3.07 -17.59 -20.43
C GLY A 123 -1.64 -17.94 -19.97
N SER A 124 -0.63 -17.90 -20.85
CA SER A 124 0.79 -18.02 -20.53
C SER A 124 1.29 -16.93 -19.57
N GLY A 125 0.69 -15.75 -19.63
CA GLY A 125 1.23 -14.51 -19.09
C GLY A 125 1.89 -13.61 -20.14
N ASP A 126 1.85 -13.97 -21.43
CA ASP A 126 2.35 -13.08 -22.48
C ASP A 126 1.45 -11.84 -22.63
N LEU A 127 2.09 -10.70 -22.89
CA LEU A 127 1.42 -9.42 -23.04
C LEU A 127 1.54 -8.89 -24.46
N TYR A 128 0.42 -8.44 -25.00
CA TYR A 128 0.31 -7.79 -26.32
C TYR A 128 -0.37 -6.44 -26.14
N SER A 129 -0.27 -5.55 -27.14
CA SER A 129 -1.02 -4.29 -27.14
C SER A 129 -1.78 -4.06 -28.42
N ALA A 130 -2.76 -3.16 -28.37
CA ALA A 130 -3.32 -2.51 -29.55
C ALA A 130 -3.46 -1.01 -29.28
N SER A 131 -3.05 -0.22 -30.25
CA SER A 131 -3.08 1.24 -30.20
C SER A 131 -3.20 1.78 -31.62
N PRO A 132 -4.08 2.75 -31.90
CA PRO A 132 -4.87 3.54 -30.94
C PRO A 132 -6.33 3.06 -30.80
N ILE A 133 -6.86 3.10 -29.58
CA ILE A 133 -8.25 2.84 -29.19
C ILE A 133 -8.84 4.14 -28.67
N VAL A 134 -9.68 4.80 -29.47
CA VAL A 134 -10.25 6.11 -29.14
C VAL A 134 -11.77 6.06 -29.20
N PHE A 135 -12.42 6.76 -28.28
CA PHE A 135 -13.87 6.92 -28.26
C PHE A 135 -14.27 8.26 -28.89
N ASP A 136 -15.33 8.25 -29.69
CA ASP A 136 -15.90 9.46 -30.25
C ASP A 136 -16.38 10.42 -29.14
N GLY A 137 -16.05 11.71 -29.26
CA GLY A 137 -16.33 12.71 -28.24
C GLY A 137 -15.43 12.64 -27.00
N CYS A 138 -14.35 11.86 -27.05
CA CYS A 138 -13.34 11.85 -25.98
C CYS A 138 -12.58 13.18 -25.92
N VAL A 139 -12.41 13.72 -24.71
CA VAL A 139 -11.79 15.03 -24.47
C VAL A 139 -10.41 14.86 -23.84
N VAL A 140 -9.44 15.64 -24.31
CA VAL A 140 -8.05 15.62 -23.82
C VAL A 140 -7.53 17.04 -23.62
N PRO A 141 -6.69 17.31 -22.60
CA PRO A 141 -6.00 18.60 -22.47
C PRO A 141 -5.08 18.85 -23.66
N ILE A 142 -5.07 20.08 -24.20
CA ILE A 142 -4.19 20.41 -25.35
C ILE A 142 -2.71 20.25 -24.99
N SER A 143 -2.33 20.53 -23.73
CA SER A 143 -0.96 20.31 -23.25
C SER A 143 -0.50 18.87 -23.46
N THR A 144 -1.39 17.91 -23.22
CA THR A 144 -1.09 16.47 -23.33
C THR A 144 -1.08 16.01 -24.78
N LEU A 145 -1.97 16.55 -25.61
CA LEU A 145 -1.94 16.32 -27.06
C LEU A 145 -0.64 16.85 -27.67
N LYS A 146 -0.26 18.07 -27.30
CA LYS A 146 0.98 18.71 -27.75
C LYS A 146 2.21 17.93 -27.31
N GLU A 147 2.26 17.47 -26.07
CA GLU A 147 3.37 16.62 -25.59
C GLU A 147 3.54 15.36 -26.45
N ALA A 148 2.43 14.69 -26.79
CA ALA A 148 2.46 13.50 -27.63
C ALA A 148 2.94 13.81 -29.06
N ILE A 149 2.47 14.91 -29.65
CA ILE A 149 2.84 15.32 -31.01
C ILE A 149 4.30 15.80 -31.05
N ASP A 150 4.71 16.68 -30.13
CA ASP A 150 6.10 17.15 -30.01
C ASP A 150 7.06 15.97 -29.85
N PHE A 151 6.69 14.93 -29.10
CA PHE A 151 7.48 13.70 -28.97
C PHE A 151 7.58 12.92 -30.30
N VAL A 152 6.45 12.73 -30.98
CA VAL A 152 6.39 12.01 -32.27
C VAL A 152 7.19 12.76 -33.33
N GLU A 153 7.05 14.08 -33.44
CA GLU A 153 7.79 14.93 -34.39
C GLU A 153 9.29 14.93 -34.10
N ALA A 154 9.68 15.14 -32.83
CA ALA A 154 11.09 15.14 -32.44
C ALA A 154 11.77 13.79 -32.71
N THR A 155 11.05 12.69 -32.46
CA THR A 155 11.55 11.34 -32.75
C THR A 155 11.65 11.12 -34.25
N THR A 156 10.63 11.50 -35.02
CA THR A 156 10.62 11.37 -36.49
C THR A 156 11.75 12.16 -37.15
N ALA A 157 12.05 13.37 -36.67
CA ALA A 157 13.13 14.21 -37.18
C ALA A 157 14.54 13.59 -37.00
N SER A 158 14.69 12.68 -36.03
CA SER A 158 15.94 11.97 -35.77
C SER A 158 16.12 10.67 -36.58
N LEU A 159 15.06 10.20 -37.24
CA LEU A 159 15.01 8.93 -37.96
C LEU A 159 15.11 9.14 -39.48
N ASP A 160 15.69 8.16 -40.19
CA ASP A 160 15.67 8.16 -41.65
C ASP A 160 14.34 7.65 -42.20
N SER A 161 13.85 8.28 -43.27
CA SER A 161 12.64 7.94 -44.02
C SER A 161 12.57 6.49 -44.48
N SER A 162 13.73 5.84 -44.64
CA SER A 162 13.82 4.42 -45.00
C SER A 162 13.44 3.48 -43.84
N GLN A 163 13.47 3.94 -42.59
CA GLN A 163 13.27 3.10 -41.42
C GLN A 163 11.77 2.83 -41.13
N PRO A 164 11.42 1.61 -40.68
CA PRO A 164 10.06 1.26 -40.26
C PRO A 164 9.50 2.20 -39.18
N LYS A 165 10.33 2.57 -38.19
CA LYS A 165 9.94 3.51 -37.13
C LYS A 165 9.53 4.86 -37.69
N TRP A 166 10.29 5.42 -38.64
CA TRP A 166 9.93 6.71 -39.24
C TRP A 166 8.51 6.68 -39.85
N ARG A 167 8.17 5.59 -40.55
CA ARG A 167 6.83 5.40 -41.12
C ARG A 167 5.75 5.25 -40.04
N GLN A 168 6.02 4.48 -38.98
CA GLN A 168 5.12 4.33 -37.85
C GLN A 168 4.80 5.69 -37.20
N TYR A 169 5.82 6.46 -36.84
CA TYR A 169 5.65 7.77 -36.20
C TYR A 169 4.94 8.77 -37.13
N THR A 170 5.23 8.77 -38.43
CA THR A 170 4.55 9.62 -39.41
C THR A 170 3.05 9.33 -39.50
N VAL A 171 2.66 8.05 -39.46
CA VAL A 171 1.24 7.68 -39.49
C VAL A 171 0.58 7.97 -38.15
N ALA A 172 1.29 7.78 -37.03
CA ALA A 172 0.80 8.12 -35.70
C ALA A 172 0.54 9.63 -35.55
N ASP A 173 1.45 10.48 -36.02
CA ASP A 173 1.30 11.93 -36.05
C ASP A 173 0.03 12.34 -36.79
N ARG A 174 -0.12 11.85 -38.01
CA ARG A 174 -1.28 12.12 -38.85
C ARG A 174 -2.58 11.65 -38.20
N TYR A 175 -2.57 10.49 -37.54
CA TYR A 175 -3.73 9.99 -36.80
C TYR A 175 -4.13 10.95 -35.67
N LEU A 176 -3.16 11.43 -34.87
CA LEU A 176 -3.44 12.35 -33.76
C LEU A 176 -4.04 13.68 -34.27
N LEU A 177 -3.47 14.25 -35.32
CA LEU A 177 -3.95 15.47 -35.95
C LEU A 177 -5.34 15.30 -36.56
N GLU A 178 -5.63 14.18 -37.22
CA GLU A 178 -6.95 13.92 -37.79
C GLU A 178 -8.01 13.60 -36.73
N ALA A 179 -7.64 12.89 -35.65
CA ALA A 179 -8.57 12.49 -34.60
C ALA A 179 -8.96 13.67 -33.70
N PHE A 180 -7.98 14.49 -33.28
CA PHE A 180 -8.16 15.56 -32.28
C PHE A 180 -8.11 16.98 -32.87
N GLY A 181 -7.72 17.14 -34.13
CA GLY A 181 -7.57 18.41 -34.82
C GLY A 181 -6.14 18.98 -34.76
N ASP A 182 -5.83 19.86 -35.70
CA ASP A 182 -4.55 20.57 -35.76
C ASP A 182 -4.53 21.77 -34.80
N TYR A 183 -3.73 21.68 -33.73
CA TYR A 183 -3.60 22.74 -32.73
C TYR A 183 -2.75 23.93 -33.21
N GLY A 184 -2.06 23.80 -34.36
CA GLY A 184 -1.40 24.91 -35.05
C GLY A 184 -2.39 25.90 -35.68
N ASP A 185 -3.66 25.50 -35.82
CA ASP A 185 -4.73 26.37 -36.27
C ASP A 185 -5.20 27.31 -35.14
N GLN A 186 -5.36 28.60 -35.43
CA GLN A 186 -5.67 29.65 -34.43
C GLN A 186 -7.00 29.41 -33.68
N SER A 187 -7.85 28.54 -34.23
CA SER A 187 -9.13 28.13 -33.66
C SER A 187 -8.99 27.20 -32.45
N LEU A 188 -7.97 26.32 -32.45
CA LEU A 188 -7.70 25.35 -31.39
C LEU A 188 -6.70 25.87 -30.36
N SER A 189 -5.79 26.77 -30.76
CA SER A 189 -4.80 27.37 -29.84
C SER A 189 -5.42 28.17 -28.69
N ASN A 190 -6.68 28.61 -28.84
CA ASN A 190 -7.42 29.33 -27.80
C ASN A 190 -8.25 28.42 -26.88
N ASN A 191 -8.38 27.13 -27.21
CA ASN A 191 -9.12 26.17 -26.39
C ASN A 191 -8.18 25.52 -25.37
N GLN A 192 -8.71 25.08 -24.23
CA GLN A 192 -7.93 24.33 -23.23
C GLN A 192 -7.96 22.81 -23.50
N PHE A 193 -8.92 22.35 -24.30
CA PHE A 193 -9.18 20.95 -24.56
C PHE A 193 -9.38 20.69 -26.05
N ALA A 194 -8.94 19.52 -26.50
CA ALA A 194 -9.24 18.96 -27.82
C ALA A 194 -10.24 17.80 -27.68
N THR A 195 -11.12 17.64 -28.67
CA THR A 195 -12.17 16.62 -28.65
C THR A 195 -12.03 15.71 -29.86
N ALA A 196 -11.99 14.40 -29.64
CA ALA A 196 -11.89 13.41 -30.68
C ALA A 196 -13.16 13.37 -31.54
N SER A 197 -13.01 13.44 -32.87
CA SER A 197 -14.12 13.24 -33.82
C SER A 197 -13.83 12.07 -34.76
N ILE A 198 -14.25 10.88 -34.35
CA ILE A 198 -13.92 9.62 -35.02
C ILE A 198 -15.00 9.25 -36.02
N THR A 199 -16.26 9.28 -35.56
CA THR A 199 -17.39 8.77 -36.37
C THR A 199 -17.59 9.63 -37.62
N SER A 200 -17.47 10.94 -37.50
CA SER A 200 -17.59 11.91 -38.61
C SER A 200 -16.46 11.80 -39.63
N MET A 201 -15.25 11.40 -39.19
CA MET A 201 -14.05 11.32 -40.03
C MET A 201 -13.89 9.95 -40.68
N SER A 202 -14.38 8.89 -40.03
CA SER A 202 -14.31 7.51 -40.53
C SER A 202 -14.99 7.28 -41.88
N SER A 203 -15.95 8.13 -42.26
CA SER A 203 -16.61 8.09 -43.57
C SER A 203 -15.82 8.74 -44.70
N ARG A 204 -14.67 9.36 -44.42
CA ARG A 204 -13.80 9.97 -45.43
C ARG A 204 -12.83 8.92 -45.96
N GLU A 205 -12.82 8.71 -47.28
CA GLU A 205 -12.07 7.64 -47.96
C GLU A 205 -10.55 7.65 -47.74
N ALA A 206 -9.97 8.75 -47.21
CA ALA A 206 -8.53 8.92 -46.99
C ALA A 206 -8.15 9.22 -45.53
N SER A 207 -9.04 9.00 -44.55
CA SER A 207 -8.72 9.29 -43.14
C SER A 207 -7.97 8.14 -42.47
N THR A 208 -6.86 8.47 -41.82
CA THR A 208 -6.10 7.59 -40.93
C THR A 208 -6.91 7.11 -39.73
N VAL A 209 -7.93 7.88 -39.31
CA VAL A 209 -8.86 7.50 -38.24
C VAL A 209 -9.72 6.28 -38.60
N ALA A 210 -9.85 5.98 -39.90
CA ALA A 210 -10.54 4.78 -40.39
C ALA A 210 -9.61 3.56 -40.50
N PHE A 211 -8.30 3.70 -40.24
CA PHE A 211 -7.36 2.60 -40.43
C PHE A 211 -7.58 1.52 -39.36
N PRO A 212 -7.67 0.23 -39.75
CA PRO A 212 -7.83 -0.84 -38.77
C PRO A 212 -6.57 -0.96 -37.92
N VAL A 213 -6.76 -0.94 -36.60
CA VAL A 213 -5.70 -1.06 -35.59
C VAL A 213 -5.07 -2.44 -35.66
N LYS A 214 -3.75 -2.49 -35.49
CA LYS A 214 -2.99 -3.74 -35.47
C LYS A 214 -2.57 -4.13 -34.06
N CYS A 215 -2.63 -5.42 -33.74
CA CYS A 215 -2.07 -5.95 -32.50
C CYS A 215 -0.54 -5.97 -32.57
N GLN A 216 0.12 -5.56 -31.49
CA GLN A 216 1.58 -5.48 -31.37
C GLN A 216 2.03 -6.44 -30.28
N GLY A 217 3.11 -7.20 -30.52
CA GLY A 217 3.73 -8.01 -29.48
C GLY A 217 4.27 -9.35 -29.97
N PRO A 218 4.74 -10.19 -29.05
CA PRO A 218 4.65 -10.03 -27.59
C PRO A 218 5.56 -8.89 -27.06
N ILE A 219 4.99 -7.99 -26.25
CA ILE A 219 5.75 -6.92 -25.57
C ILE A 219 6.57 -7.51 -24.43
N LEU A 220 5.96 -8.46 -23.73
CA LEU A 220 6.58 -9.22 -22.65
C LEU A 220 6.22 -10.68 -22.86
N LEU A 221 7.25 -11.50 -22.94
CA LEU A 221 7.10 -12.95 -22.88
C LEU A 221 7.01 -13.38 -21.42
N ALA A 222 6.23 -14.43 -21.15
CA ALA A 222 6.21 -15.18 -19.91
C ALA A 222 7.56 -15.91 -19.71
N GLY A 223 8.63 -15.14 -19.50
CA GLY A 223 10.00 -15.62 -19.54
C GLY A 223 10.83 -14.96 -18.45
N SER A 224 10.68 -15.44 -17.20
CA SER A 224 11.77 -15.43 -16.19
C SER A 224 11.34 -16.05 -14.86
N LEU A 225 10.05 -16.07 -14.52
CA LEU A 225 9.59 -16.58 -13.23
C LEU A 225 8.75 -17.85 -13.47
N GLU A 226 9.36 -19.01 -13.25
CA GLU A 226 8.77 -20.36 -13.38
C GLU A 226 7.47 -20.48 -12.57
N SER A 227 6.32 -20.06 -13.12
CA SER A 227 5.02 -20.34 -12.53
C SER A 227 4.34 -21.43 -13.35
N THR A 228 3.85 -22.45 -12.66
CA THR A 228 3.01 -23.49 -13.23
C THR A 228 1.54 -23.08 -13.33
N THR A 229 1.16 -21.91 -12.77
CA THR A 229 -0.23 -21.44 -12.74
C THR A 229 -0.53 -20.49 -13.90
N PRO A 230 -1.66 -20.67 -14.62
CA PRO A 230 -2.01 -19.80 -15.74
C PRO A 230 -2.40 -18.40 -15.25
N ALA A 231 -2.11 -17.39 -16.06
CA ALA A 231 -2.57 -16.03 -15.83
C ALA A 231 -4.09 -15.91 -16.05
N VAL A 232 -4.77 -15.09 -15.24
CA VAL A 232 -6.24 -15.01 -15.25
C VAL A 232 -6.75 -13.59 -15.45
N THR A 233 -6.15 -12.59 -14.76
CA THR A 233 -6.61 -11.20 -14.85
C THR A 233 -5.44 -10.23 -14.86
N LEU A 234 -5.67 -9.08 -15.50
CA LEU A 234 -4.69 -8.02 -15.71
C LEU A 234 -5.29 -6.69 -15.25
N GLU A 235 -4.54 -5.92 -14.48
CA GLU A 235 -4.90 -4.54 -14.13
C GLU A 235 -3.72 -3.59 -14.32
N CYS A 236 -4.00 -2.34 -14.70
CA CYS A 236 -2.98 -1.30 -14.81
C CYS A 236 -2.90 -0.52 -13.50
N PHE A 237 -1.70 -0.28 -13.00
CA PHE A 237 -1.41 0.41 -11.74
C PHE A 237 -0.15 1.27 -11.87
N GLY A 238 0.13 2.16 -10.91
CA GLY A 238 1.36 2.97 -10.95
C GLY A 238 1.42 3.98 -12.10
N GLY A 239 0.26 4.51 -12.53
CA GLY A 239 0.12 5.44 -13.64
C GLY A 239 0.74 6.83 -13.44
N ASP A 240 1.12 7.20 -12.22
CA ASP A 240 1.81 8.48 -11.95
C ASP A 240 3.27 8.50 -12.42
N GLU A 241 3.85 7.34 -12.74
CA GLU A 241 5.22 7.19 -13.18
C GLU A 241 5.35 7.15 -14.72
N ASN A 242 6.56 7.41 -15.23
CA ASN A 242 6.85 7.46 -16.68
C ASN A 242 6.82 6.09 -17.39
N LEU A 243 6.37 5.05 -16.69
CA LEU A 243 6.22 3.68 -17.20
C LEU A 243 4.76 3.24 -17.05
N VAL A 244 4.36 2.26 -17.85
CA VAL A 244 3.05 1.58 -17.71
C VAL A 244 3.22 0.42 -16.75
N GLY A 245 2.67 0.52 -15.54
CA GLY A 245 2.67 -0.56 -14.56
C GLY A 245 1.51 -1.53 -14.77
N LEU A 246 1.80 -2.83 -14.69
CA LEU A 246 0.84 -3.91 -14.89
C LEU A 246 0.95 -4.94 -13.76
N ALA A 247 -0.20 -5.31 -13.21
CA ALA A 247 -0.32 -6.39 -12.24
C ALA A 247 -1.12 -7.52 -12.86
N ILE A 248 -0.60 -8.74 -12.73
CA ILE A 248 -1.15 -9.95 -13.34
C ILE A 248 -1.39 -10.96 -12.23
N ALA A 249 -2.66 -11.29 -11.98
CA ALA A 249 -2.98 -12.33 -11.02
C ALA A 249 -3.12 -13.67 -11.74
N ARG A 250 -2.53 -14.69 -11.14
CA ARG A 250 -2.60 -16.07 -11.62
C ARG A 250 -3.72 -16.85 -10.94
N ALA A 251 -4.09 -17.99 -11.53
CA ALA A 251 -5.15 -18.84 -11.02
C ALA A 251 -4.91 -19.23 -9.55
N GLY A 252 -5.97 -19.24 -8.74
CA GLY A 252 -5.90 -19.38 -7.29
C GLY A 252 -5.76 -18.06 -6.53
N GLY A 253 -5.29 -16.98 -7.19
CA GLY A 253 -5.19 -15.64 -6.58
C GLY A 253 -4.07 -15.52 -5.56
N TYR A 254 -3.18 -16.51 -5.53
CA TYR A 254 -2.07 -16.61 -4.59
C TYR A 254 -0.79 -16.02 -5.15
N GLU A 255 -0.66 -15.86 -6.46
CA GLU A 255 0.53 -15.28 -7.10
C GLU A 255 0.11 -14.04 -7.91
N VAL A 256 0.79 -12.93 -7.66
CA VAL A 256 0.66 -11.70 -8.45
C VAL A 256 2.02 -11.33 -9.01
N ASP A 257 2.10 -11.26 -10.34
CA ASP A 257 3.27 -10.78 -11.06
C ASP A 257 3.13 -9.30 -11.37
N PHE A 258 4.17 -8.52 -11.08
CA PHE A 258 4.28 -7.12 -11.44
C PHE A 258 5.24 -6.93 -12.62
N ALA A 259 4.79 -6.16 -13.60
CA ALA A 259 5.56 -5.82 -14.79
C ALA A 259 5.50 -4.32 -15.07
N ALA A 260 6.50 -3.82 -15.78
CA ALA A 260 6.51 -2.47 -16.33
C ALA A 260 6.81 -2.49 -17.84
N ILE A 261 6.12 -1.63 -18.57
CA ILE A 261 6.27 -1.45 -20.02
C ILE A 261 6.60 0.02 -20.31
N SER A 262 7.55 0.27 -21.22
CA SER A 262 7.82 1.60 -21.74
C SER A 262 6.62 2.11 -22.56
N PRO A 263 6.13 3.34 -22.34
CA PRO A 263 5.06 3.94 -23.15
C PRO A 263 5.38 3.98 -24.65
N THR A 264 6.67 3.94 -25.03
CA THR A 264 7.10 3.87 -26.44
C THR A 264 6.76 2.54 -27.13
N ALA A 265 6.37 1.51 -26.39
CA ALA A 265 5.81 0.27 -26.94
C ALA A 265 4.35 0.42 -27.40
N LEU A 266 3.72 1.58 -27.12
CA LEU A 266 2.30 1.84 -27.33
C LEU A 266 2.03 2.84 -28.46
N ILE A 267 3.03 3.08 -29.32
CA ILE A 267 2.89 3.95 -30.48
C ILE A 267 1.88 3.32 -31.47
N PRO A 268 0.91 4.09 -32.00
CA PRO A 268 -0.10 3.63 -32.94
C PRO A 268 0.44 2.74 -34.08
N ARG A 269 -0.24 1.61 -34.34
CA ARG A 269 0.05 0.72 -35.48
C ARG A 269 -1.23 0.26 -36.16
N PHE A 270 -1.12 0.02 -37.46
CA PHE A 270 -2.26 -0.24 -38.34
C PHE A 270 -1.98 -1.42 -39.28
N THR A 271 -3.05 -2.08 -39.72
CA THR A 271 -2.98 -3.30 -40.56
C THR A 271 -2.39 -3.09 -41.95
N TYR A 272 -2.37 -1.85 -42.46
CA TYR A 272 -1.77 -1.50 -43.76
C TYR A 272 -0.22 -1.50 -43.76
N GLU A 273 0.40 -1.76 -42.62
CA GLU A 273 1.85 -1.83 -42.47
C GLU A 273 2.46 -2.96 -43.32
N PRO A 274 3.55 -2.70 -44.06
CA PRO A 274 4.26 -3.74 -44.82
C PRO A 274 4.78 -4.84 -43.90
N ARG A 275 4.73 -6.10 -44.34
CA ARG A 275 5.25 -7.25 -43.56
C ARG A 275 6.71 -7.06 -43.10
N SER A 276 7.56 -6.45 -43.92
CA SER A 276 8.96 -6.16 -43.55
C SER A 276 9.08 -5.21 -42.36
N ASP A 277 8.18 -4.23 -42.29
CA ASP A 277 8.16 -3.25 -41.21
C ASP A 277 7.60 -3.89 -39.94
N THR A 278 6.63 -4.79 -40.09
CA THR A 278 6.05 -5.56 -38.99
C THR A 278 7.09 -6.30 -38.18
N PHE A 279 7.89 -7.15 -38.83
CA PHE A 279 8.92 -7.91 -38.12
C PHE A 279 9.92 -7.00 -37.41
N ALA A 280 10.36 -5.93 -38.07
CA ALA A 280 11.32 -5.00 -37.48
C ALA A 280 10.75 -4.24 -36.27
N LEU A 281 9.48 -3.86 -36.32
CA LEU A 281 8.81 -3.15 -35.23
C LEU A 281 8.50 -4.09 -34.06
N ASP A 282 8.07 -5.33 -34.31
CA ASP A 282 7.86 -6.33 -33.26
C ASP A 282 9.17 -6.71 -32.56
N ASP A 283 10.27 -6.84 -33.32
CA ASP A 283 11.64 -7.08 -32.80
C ASP A 283 12.19 -5.92 -31.96
N ASP A 284 11.63 -4.72 -32.08
CA ASP A 284 11.99 -3.59 -31.24
C ASP A 284 11.12 -3.51 -29.98
N VAL A 285 9.86 -3.93 -30.08
CA VAL A 285 8.87 -3.84 -28.98
C VAL A 285 9.13 -4.86 -27.86
N TRP A 286 9.59 -6.08 -28.16
CA TRP A 286 9.82 -7.11 -27.14
C TRP A 286 10.86 -6.75 -26.07
N LYS A 287 11.70 -5.73 -26.32
CA LYS A 287 12.73 -5.23 -25.39
C LYS A 287 12.24 -4.11 -24.48
N LEU A 288 11.00 -3.67 -24.64
CA LEU A 288 10.47 -2.48 -24.00
C LEU A 288 9.67 -2.76 -22.72
N GLY A 289 9.61 -4.02 -22.26
CA GLY A 289 9.03 -4.37 -20.98
C GLY A 289 9.99 -5.18 -20.09
N ALA A 290 9.72 -5.18 -18.79
CA ALA A 290 10.42 -6.01 -17.82
C ALA A 290 9.48 -6.53 -16.72
N TRP A 291 9.72 -7.77 -16.28
CA TRP A 291 9.15 -8.31 -15.04
C TRP A 291 9.91 -7.72 -13.84
N LEU A 292 9.17 -7.28 -12.82
CA LEU A 292 9.74 -6.56 -11.67
C LEU A 292 9.80 -7.42 -10.41
N GLU A 293 8.66 -7.96 -9.99
CA GLU A 293 8.50 -8.67 -8.73
C GLU A 293 7.35 -9.68 -8.87
N ARG A 294 7.47 -10.82 -8.19
CA ARG A 294 6.34 -11.74 -7.95
C ARG A 294 6.09 -11.75 -6.46
N VAL A 295 4.81 -11.70 -6.10
CA VAL A 295 4.38 -11.73 -4.71
C VAL A 295 3.46 -12.91 -4.52
N ASP A 296 3.85 -13.77 -3.58
CA ASP A 296 3.00 -14.84 -3.09
C ASP A 296 2.17 -14.31 -1.91
N VAL A 297 0.86 -14.33 -2.09
CA VAL A 297 -0.14 -13.64 -1.27
C VAL A 297 -0.54 -14.48 -0.03
N THR A 298 -0.19 -15.77 0.03
CA THR A 298 -0.53 -16.65 1.16
C THR A 298 0.55 -17.69 1.45
N GLU A 299 0.93 -17.85 2.73
CA GLU A 299 1.83 -18.93 3.19
C GLU A 299 1.09 -20.22 3.59
N ASP A 300 -0.24 -20.22 3.82
CA ASP A 300 -0.88 -21.32 4.60
C ASP A 300 -2.34 -21.73 4.23
N HIS A 301 -2.78 -21.56 2.99
CA HIS A 301 -4.12 -22.02 2.57
C HIS A 301 -4.05 -23.16 1.55
N SER A 302 -4.29 -24.37 2.03
CA SER A 302 -4.26 -25.60 1.25
C SER A 302 -5.48 -25.70 0.33
N LEU A 303 -5.20 -25.99 -0.95
CA LEU A 303 -6.02 -26.83 -1.85
C LEU A 303 -7.45 -26.35 -2.19
N ALA A 304 -7.57 -25.17 -2.81
CA ALA A 304 -8.62 -24.97 -3.81
C ALA A 304 -8.11 -24.06 -4.93
N LEU A 305 -7.97 -24.60 -6.14
CA LEU A 305 -7.63 -23.83 -7.34
C LEU A 305 -8.88 -23.03 -7.76
N GLU A 306 -9.24 -21.99 -7.01
CA GLU A 306 -10.33 -21.10 -7.40
C GLU A 306 -9.92 -20.34 -8.66
N LYS A 307 -10.68 -20.55 -9.75
CA LYS A 307 -10.40 -19.93 -11.05
C LYS A 307 -10.78 -18.45 -11.13
N SER A 308 -11.47 -17.92 -10.12
CA SER A 308 -12.01 -16.56 -10.12
C SER A 308 -11.14 -15.66 -9.27
N VAL A 309 -10.39 -14.77 -9.90
CA VAL A 309 -9.58 -13.76 -9.24
C VAL A 309 -9.87 -12.43 -9.92
N ALA A 310 -10.02 -11.37 -9.13
CA ALA A 310 -10.16 -10.02 -9.64
C ALA A 310 -9.08 -9.12 -9.02
N LEU A 311 -8.50 -8.27 -9.86
CA LEU A 311 -7.63 -7.19 -9.44
C LEU A 311 -8.41 -5.87 -9.46
N LEU A 312 -8.23 -5.07 -8.43
CA LEU A 312 -8.77 -3.72 -8.34
C LEU A 312 -7.67 -2.76 -7.93
N ASN A 313 -7.31 -1.84 -8.81
CA ASN A 313 -6.42 -0.74 -8.47
C ASN A 313 -7.14 0.27 -7.57
N ASP A 314 -6.44 0.78 -6.56
CA ASP A 314 -6.99 1.81 -5.69
C ASP A 314 -7.01 3.17 -6.44
N PRO A 315 -8.18 3.83 -6.55
CA PRO A 315 -8.29 5.10 -7.26
C PRO A 315 -7.68 6.30 -6.52
N LEU A 316 -7.41 6.18 -5.21
CA LEU A 316 -6.83 7.25 -4.39
C LEU A 316 -5.32 7.10 -4.23
N VAL A 317 -4.85 5.87 -4.08
CA VAL A 317 -3.44 5.57 -3.80
C VAL A 317 -2.89 4.62 -4.85
N ASP A 318 -2.15 5.18 -5.80
CA ASP A 318 -1.67 4.46 -6.99
C ASP A 318 -0.68 3.31 -6.72
N SER A 319 -0.15 3.22 -5.49
CA SER A 319 0.71 2.13 -5.02
C SER A 319 -0.05 0.95 -4.39
N LEU A 320 -1.37 1.08 -4.20
CA LEU A 320 -2.22 0.05 -3.59
C LEU A 320 -3.02 -0.72 -4.65
N LEU A 321 -3.00 -2.04 -4.52
CA LEU A 321 -3.74 -2.97 -5.39
C LEU A 321 -4.46 -3.99 -4.52
N HIS A 322 -5.75 -4.23 -4.79
CA HIS A 322 -6.53 -5.24 -4.10
C HIS A 322 -6.69 -6.48 -4.96
N VAL A 323 -6.34 -7.64 -4.39
CA VAL A 323 -6.53 -8.97 -4.97
C VAL A 323 -7.74 -9.59 -4.29
N ALA A 324 -8.82 -9.77 -5.05
CA ALA A 324 -10.04 -10.38 -4.56
C ALA A 324 -10.21 -11.79 -5.10
N THR A 325 -10.41 -12.73 -4.19
CA THR A 325 -10.91 -14.08 -4.46
C THR A 325 -12.31 -14.22 -3.88
N PRO A 326 -13.07 -15.27 -4.21
CA PRO A 326 -14.35 -15.54 -3.57
C PRO A 326 -14.27 -15.70 -2.04
N SER A 327 -13.08 -15.95 -1.49
CA SER A 327 -12.88 -16.27 -0.07
C SER A 327 -12.20 -15.15 0.72
N PHE A 328 -11.39 -14.31 0.10
CA PHE A 328 -10.64 -13.26 0.77
C PHE A 328 -10.30 -12.09 -0.15
N VAL A 329 -9.94 -10.96 0.46
CA VAL A 329 -9.35 -9.81 -0.22
C VAL A 329 -8.01 -9.50 0.44
N VAL A 330 -6.94 -9.46 -0.35
CA VAL A 330 -5.62 -8.99 0.08
C VAL A 330 -5.36 -7.63 -0.53
N THR A 331 -4.80 -6.72 0.25
CA THR A 331 -4.24 -5.47 -0.25
C THR A 331 -2.72 -5.61 -0.36
N LEU A 332 -2.20 -5.24 -1.53
CA LEU A 332 -0.79 -5.18 -1.86
C LEU A 332 -0.36 -3.72 -1.91
N SER A 333 0.69 -3.36 -1.21
CA SER A 333 1.36 -2.06 -1.32
C SER A 333 2.72 -2.26 -1.96
N THR A 334 2.93 -1.66 -3.14
CA THR A 334 4.17 -1.83 -3.89
C THR A 334 4.78 -0.49 -4.31
N SER A 335 6.10 -0.41 -4.23
CA SER A 335 6.89 0.69 -4.80
C SER A 335 7.69 0.25 -6.03
N ALA A 336 7.42 -0.95 -6.57
CA ALA A 336 8.19 -1.56 -7.65
C ALA A 336 8.28 -0.67 -8.90
N ILE A 337 7.16 -0.07 -9.33
CA ILE A 337 7.12 0.83 -10.50
C ILE A 337 7.94 2.10 -10.26
N GLN A 338 7.78 2.74 -9.09
CA GLN A 338 8.54 3.94 -8.74
C GLN A 338 10.05 3.66 -8.73
N ARG A 339 10.46 2.49 -8.24
CA ARG A 339 11.87 2.06 -8.26
C ARG A 339 12.37 1.83 -9.69
N ALA A 340 11.56 1.17 -10.52
CA ALA A 340 11.90 0.92 -11.92
C ALA A 340 12.05 2.23 -12.72
N ALA A 341 11.13 3.18 -12.54
CA ALA A 341 11.16 4.48 -13.18
C ALA A 341 12.41 5.30 -12.80
N ARG A 342 12.89 5.19 -11.55
CA ARG A 342 14.08 5.91 -11.06
C ARG A 342 15.42 5.29 -11.47
N LYS A 343 15.46 4.01 -11.87
CA LYS A 343 16.69 3.28 -12.30
C LYS A 343 16.52 2.69 -13.72
N PRO A 344 16.46 3.53 -14.76
CA PRO A 344 16.21 3.06 -16.13
C PRO A 344 17.34 2.19 -16.72
N THR A 345 18.54 2.15 -16.11
CA THR A 345 19.74 1.57 -16.76
C THR A 345 20.24 0.24 -16.21
N LYS A 346 19.75 -0.26 -15.07
CA LYS A 346 20.02 -1.64 -14.59
C LYS A 346 18.86 -2.09 -13.70
N PHE A 347 18.00 -2.95 -14.23
CA PHE A 347 17.04 -3.74 -13.45
C PHE A 347 17.85 -4.64 -12.49
N ALA A 348 18.08 -4.15 -11.27
CA ALA A 348 18.76 -4.87 -10.20
C ALA A 348 17.81 -5.90 -9.56
N PRO A 349 18.32 -7.01 -8.98
CA PRO A 349 17.47 -8.03 -8.37
C PRO A 349 16.69 -7.47 -7.17
N PRO A 350 15.48 -8.01 -6.89
CA PRO A 350 14.54 -7.42 -5.96
C PRO A 350 14.94 -7.69 -4.51
N GLU A 351 15.27 -6.64 -3.76
CA GLU A 351 14.81 -6.59 -2.37
C GLU A 351 13.29 -6.40 -2.46
N SER A 352 12.52 -7.34 -1.87
CA SER A 352 11.06 -7.36 -1.91
C SER A 352 10.52 -6.03 -1.41
N SER A 353 9.93 -5.23 -2.32
CA SER A 353 9.37 -3.92 -1.98
C SER A 353 7.89 -3.94 -1.78
N THR A 354 7.27 -5.09 -2.03
CA THR A 354 5.85 -5.23 -1.96
C THR A 354 5.48 -5.87 -0.64
N SER A 355 4.63 -5.18 0.12
CA SER A 355 4.01 -5.72 1.32
C SER A 355 2.58 -6.13 1.02
N ALA A 356 2.12 -7.20 1.66
CA ALA A 356 0.80 -7.79 1.44
C ALA A 356 0.12 -8.04 2.77
N TRP A 357 -1.16 -7.72 2.88
CA TRP A 357 -1.96 -8.03 4.07
C TRP A 357 -3.40 -8.36 3.72
N VAL A 358 -3.96 -9.32 4.45
CA VAL A 358 -5.37 -9.70 4.32
C VAL A 358 -6.23 -8.54 4.84
N SER A 359 -7.05 -7.97 3.95
CA SER A 359 -7.99 -6.90 4.29
C SER A 359 -9.36 -7.45 4.65
N PHE A 360 -9.78 -8.54 4.01
CA PHE A 360 -11.05 -9.20 4.27
C PHE A 360 -10.93 -10.71 4.13
N GLN A 361 -11.67 -11.46 4.94
CA GLN A 361 -11.83 -12.90 4.80
C GLN A 361 -13.26 -13.27 5.13
N THR A 362 -13.89 -14.08 4.27
CA THR A 362 -15.25 -14.58 4.51
C THR A 362 -15.26 -15.49 5.74
N LYS A 363 -16.22 -15.29 6.64
CA LYS A 363 -16.31 -16.05 7.91
C LYS A 363 -16.68 -17.52 7.73
N SER A 364 -17.15 -17.92 6.55
CA SER A 364 -17.58 -19.27 6.23
C SER A 364 -17.30 -19.61 4.77
N ASP A 365 -16.87 -20.84 4.49
CA ASP A 365 -16.71 -21.37 3.13
C ASP A 365 -18.03 -21.38 2.32
N ALA A 366 -19.17 -21.27 3.00
CA ALA A 366 -20.49 -21.26 2.36
C ALA A 366 -20.86 -19.88 1.77
N THR A 367 -20.26 -18.80 2.29
CA THR A 367 -20.50 -17.42 1.87
C THR A 367 -19.35 -16.94 1.01
N LYS A 368 -19.61 -16.73 -0.29
CA LYS A 368 -18.59 -16.20 -1.20
C LYS A 368 -18.73 -14.69 -1.37
N LEU A 369 -17.60 -14.05 -1.64
CA LEU A 369 -17.54 -12.66 -2.06
C LEU A 369 -18.14 -12.50 -3.46
N GLN A 370 -19.05 -11.53 -3.62
CA GLN A 370 -19.70 -11.19 -4.88
C GLN A 370 -19.03 -10.00 -5.57
N GLY A 371 -18.54 -9.02 -4.82
CA GLY A 371 -17.91 -7.84 -5.38
C GLY A 371 -17.15 -7.01 -4.37
N ILE A 372 -16.24 -6.19 -4.88
CA ILE A 372 -15.46 -5.22 -4.12
C ILE A 372 -15.52 -3.85 -4.80
N ALA A 373 -15.44 -2.79 -4.01
CA ALA A 373 -15.30 -1.43 -4.50
C ALA A 373 -14.48 -0.61 -3.49
N VAL A 374 -13.66 0.31 -3.98
CA VAL A 374 -13.01 1.31 -3.12
C VAL A 374 -13.91 2.55 -3.10
N SER A 375 -14.27 2.99 -1.90
CA SER A 375 -15.00 4.22 -1.65
C SER A 375 -14.07 5.27 -1.04
N ALA A 376 -14.23 6.49 -1.51
CA ALA A 376 -13.49 7.66 -1.07
C ALA A 376 -14.49 8.77 -0.72
N GLU A 377 -15.39 8.50 0.22
CA GLU A 377 -16.40 9.47 0.62
C GLU A 377 -15.82 10.40 1.69
N SER A 378 -16.07 11.70 1.58
CA SER A 378 -15.49 12.71 2.48
C SER A 378 -15.84 12.51 3.96
N LEU A 379 -16.93 11.79 4.24
CA LEU A 379 -17.41 11.47 5.59
C LEU A 379 -16.96 10.08 6.07
N GLU A 380 -16.90 9.10 5.18
CA GLU A 380 -16.58 7.71 5.55
C GLU A 380 -15.07 7.42 5.43
N GLY A 381 -14.31 8.25 4.72
CA GLY A 381 -12.87 8.09 4.52
C GLY A 381 -12.53 7.17 3.35
N HIS A 382 -11.33 6.57 3.42
CA HIS A 382 -10.78 5.67 2.41
C HIS A 382 -11.10 4.21 2.78
N ASN A 383 -12.19 3.69 2.21
CA ASN A 383 -12.78 2.42 2.62
C ASN A 383 -12.83 1.40 1.48
N LEU A 384 -12.58 0.14 1.81
CA LEU A 384 -12.86 -1.01 0.97
C LEU A 384 -14.26 -1.54 1.32
N VAL A 385 -15.18 -1.45 0.37
CA VAL A 385 -16.54 -1.98 0.44
C VAL A 385 -16.53 -3.38 -0.16
N THR A 386 -16.99 -4.36 0.61
CA THR A 386 -17.13 -5.75 0.17
C THR A 386 -18.59 -6.16 0.23
N VAL A 387 -19.06 -6.91 -0.78
CA VAL A 387 -20.42 -7.43 -0.83
C VAL A 387 -20.33 -8.95 -0.96
N GLU A 388 -20.90 -9.65 0.02
CA GLU A 388 -21.05 -11.11 0.02
C GLU A 388 -22.28 -11.56 -0.79
N GLN A 389 -22.32 -12.81 -1.24
CA GLN A 389 -23.45 -13.38 -1.99
C GLN A 389 -24.80 -13.35 -1.24
N ASN A 390 -24.77 -13.31 0.09
CA ASN A 390 -25.97 -13.17 0.93
C ASN A 390 -26.50 -11.72 0.96
N GLY A 391 -25.83 -10.77 0.30
CA GLY A 391 -26.13 -9.35 0.30
C GLY A 391 -25.56 -8.58 1.49
N ASN A 392 -24.80 -9.22 2.38
CA ASN A 392 -24.11 -8.54 3.47
C ASN A 392 -23.03 -7.62 2.90
N ARG A 393 -23.07 -6.37 3.33
CA ARG A 393 -22.07 -5.36 3.03
C ARG A 393 -21.16 -5.18 4.25
N SER A 394 -19.85 -5.26 4.02
CA SER A 394 -18.85 -4.92 5.03
C SER A 394 -17.94 -3.81 4.51
N ASP A 395 -17.81 -2.75 5.28
CA ASP A 395 -16.98 -1.59 4.98
C ASP A 395 -15.76 -1.62 5.91
N MET A 396 -14.56 -1.50 5.36
CA MET A 396 -13.30 -1.56 6.10
C MET A 396 -12.42 -0.39 5.72
N SER A 397 -11.85 0.30 6.72
CA SER A 397 -10.92 1.40 6.48
C SER A 397 -9.56 0.87 6.00
N ILE A 398 -9.19 1.23 4.77
CA ILE A 398 -7.92 0.82 4.14
C ILE A 398 -6.75 1.46 4.92
N THR A 399 -6.90 2.72 5.31
CA THR A 399 -5.88 3.46 6.07
C THR A 399 -5.62 2.83 7.45
N GLU A 400 -6.68 2.41 8.15
CA GLU A 400 -6.53 1.74 9.46
C GLU A 400 -5.86 0.37 9.31
N LEU A 401 -6.25 -0.40 8.29
CA LEU A 401 -5.64 -1.70 8.00
C LEU A 401 -4.16 -1.56 7.62
N GLN A 402 -3.82 -0.54 6.80
CA GLN A 402 -2.44 -0.24 6.46
C GLN A 402 -1.63 0.13 7.71
N LEU A 403 -2.15 1.01 8.57
CA LEU A 403 -1.47 1.41 9.80
C LEU A 403 -1.28 0.22 10.75
N ALA A 404 -2.31 -0.62 10.92
CA ALA A 404 -2.23 -1.83 11.74
C ALA A 404 -1.15 -2.79 11.21
N HIS A 405 -1.09 -2.97 9.89
CA HIS A 405 -0.07 -3.77 9.24
C HIS A 405 1.34 -3.17 9.38
N GLU A 406 1.52 -1.87 9.18
CA GLU A 406 2.82 -1.19 9.37
C GLU A 406 3.29 -1.28 10.83
N VAL A 407 2.38 -1.13 11.80
CA VAL A 407 2.67 -1.33 13.22
C VAL A 407 3.05 -2.79 13.49
N GLN A 408 2.30 -3.75 12.96
CA GLN A 408 2.63 -5.18 13.08
C GLN A 408 3.99 -5.49 12.46
N GLN A 409 4.30 -4.97 11.28
CA GLN A 409 5.61 -5.10 10.65
C GLN A 409 6.69 -4.42 11.47
N ALA A 410 6.45 -3.27 12.10
CA ALA A 410 7.42 -2.62 12.98
C ALA A 410 7.69 -3.46 14.24
N PHE A 411 6.66 -4.13 14.79
CA PHE A 411 6.82 -5.09 15.90
C PHE A 411 7.55 -6.37 15.46
N VAL A 412 7.24 -6.89 14.27
CA VAL A 412 7.90 -8.07 13.70
C VAL A 412 9.33 -7.76 13.28
N ALA A 413 9.61 -6.61 12.66
CA ALA A 413 10.96 -6.15 12.34
C ALA A 413 11.75 -5.80 13.60
N GLY A 414 11.11 -5.22 14.63
CA GLY A 414 11.74 -5.02 15.94
C GLY A 414 12.07 -6.33 16.66
N SER A 415 11.32 -7.41 16.39
CA SER A 415 11.62 -8.75 16.93
C SER A 415 12.52 -9.59 16.02
N GLN A 416 12.50 -9.42 14.70
CA GLN A 416 13.28 -10.18 13.72
C GLN A 416 14.60 -9.51 13.32
N SER A 417 14.70 -8.17 13.27
CA SER A 417 15.98 -7.46 13.05
C SER A 417 16.95 -7.72 14.20
N ASP A 418 16.45 -7.73 15.42
CA ASP A 418 17.26 -8.06 16.60
C ASP A 418 17.37 -9.58 16.82
N ALA A 419 16.38 -10.41 16.45
CA ALA A 419 16.55 -11.86 16.53
C ALA A 419 17.46 -12.45 15.44
N LEU A 420 17.46 -11.93 14.21
CA LEU A 420 18.29 -12.46 13.10
C LEU A 420 19.71 -11.89 13.09
N ALA A 421 19.94 -10.65 13.55
CA ALA A 421 21.29 -10.16 13.81
C ALA A 421 21.93 -10.83 15.03
N ILE A 422 21.13 -11.39 15.96
CA ILE A 422 21.61 -12.17 17.09
C ILE A 422 21.71 -13.68 16.73
N THR A 423 20.92 -14.24 15.82
CA THR A 423 21.05 -15.68 15.46
C THR A 423 22.09 -15.96 14.37
N ALA A 424 22.33 -15.06 13.42
CA ALA A 424 23.38 -15.27 12.40
C ALA A 424 24.81 -15.05 12.94
N GLY A 425 24.97 -14.47 14.13
CA GLY A 425 26.25 -14.27 14.82
C GLY A 425 26.41 -15.06 16.12
N THR A 426 25.41 -15.83 16.55
CA THR A 426 25.42 -16.41 17.90
C THR A 426 24.69 -17.76 18.00
N GLU A 427 25.17 -18.78 17.28
CA GLU A 427 24.96 -20.19 17.68
C GLU A 427 25.75 -20.56 18.96
N GLY A 428 25.73 -19.70 20.00
CA GLY A 428 26.51 -20.00 21.21
C GLY A 428 26.20 -19.28 22.51
N ASN A 429 25.41 -18.19 22.58
CA ASN A 429 25.36 -17.39 23.81
C ASN A 429 23.98 -17.00 24.36
N SER A 430 22.85 -17.48 23.83
CA SER A 430 21.57 -17.35 24.57
C SER A 430 21.44 -18.37 25.72
N SER A 431 22.37 -19.32 25.85
CA SER A 431 22.43 -20.28 26.96
C SER A 431 23.26 -19.81 28.16
N SER A 432 23.87 -18.62 28.13
CA SER A 432 24.84 -18.22 29.17
C SER A 432 24.23 -17.59 30.43
N VAL A 433 22.94 -17.22 30.44
CA VAL A 433 22.28 -16.68 31.65
C VAL A 433 21.60 -17.79 32.48
N GLU A 434 21.16 -18.88 31.84
CA GLU A 434 20.54 -20.02 32.55
C GLU A 434 21.51 -21.15 32.92
N SER A 435 22.78 -21.12 32.48
CA SER A 435 23.72 -22.23 32.70
C SER A 435 24.84 -22.00 33.73
N THR A 436 25.02 -20.79 34.28
CA THR A 436 25.97 -20.61 35.39
C THR A 436 25.31 -20.94 36.71
N ARG A 437 25.50 -22.18 37.20
CA ARG A 437 25.19 -22.56 38.58
C ARG A 437 25.71 -21.49 39.55
N PRO A 438 24.93 -21.07 40.56
CA PRO A 438 25.37 -20.12 41.56
C PRO A 438 26.75 -20.49 42.12
N LEU A 439 27.68 -19.52 42.22
CA LEU A 439 29.07 -19.75 42.65
C LEU A 439 29.15 -20.59 43.94
N TYR A 440 28.19 -20.39 44.85
CA TYR A 440 28.06 -21.15 46.07
C TYR A 440 27.89 -22.67 45.86
N GLU A 441 27.13 -23.10 44.86
CA GLU A 441 26.88 -24.53 44.59
C GLU A 441 28.14 -25.25 44.11
N VAL A 442 29.02 -24.56 43.40
CA VAL A 442 30.27 -25.12 42.87
C VAL A 442 31.41 -25.03 43.89
N THR A 443 31.43 -23.98 44.73
CA THR A 443 32.52 -23.73 45.69
C THR A 443 32.32 -24.43 47.03
N ARG A 444 31.08 -24.65 47.48
CA ARG A 444 30.76 -25.34 48.75
C ARG A 444 31.39 -26.73 48.90
N PRO A 445 31.30 -27.67 47.93
CA PRO A 445 31.93 -28.98 48.07
C PRO A 445 33.46 -28.93 48.11
N LEU A 446 34.09 -27.89 47.53
CA LEU A 446 35.54 -27.68 47.60
C LEU A 446 35.95 -27.10 48.97
N ILE A 447 35.15 -26.16 49.51
CA ILE A 447 35.34 -25.59 50.85
C ILE A 447 35.16 -26.68 51.92
N ASP A 448 34.13 -27.53 51.79
CA ASP A 448 33.90 -28.64 52.73
C ASP A 448 35.06 -29.65 52.71
N LYS A 449 35.64 -29.94 51.53
CA LYS A 449 36.86 -30.75 51.40
C LYS A 449 38.05 -30.12 52.12
N ILE A 450 38.29 -28.82 51.93
CA ILE A 450 39.37 -28.08 52.60
C ILE A 450 39.19 -28.11 54.12
N ILE A 451 37.96 -27.87 54.62
CA ILE A 451 37.64 -27.91 56.06
C ILE A 451 37.86 -29.32 56.62
N SER A 452 37.41 -30.36 55.90
CA SER A 452 37.61 -31.76 56.32
C SER A 452 39.10 -32.16 56.31
N GLY A 453 39.88 -31.69 55.33
CA GLY A 453 41.32 -31.90 55.24
C GLY A 453 42.06 -31.23 56.40
N LEU A 454 41.75 -29.97 56.70
CA LEU A 454 42.31 -29.23 57.85
C LEU A 454 41.97 -29.90 59.18
N ALA A 455 40.71 -30.34 59.36
CA ALA A 455 40.27 -31.04 60.55
C ALA A 455 40.96 -32.41 60.72
N ALA A 456 41.24 -33.12 59.62
CA ALA A 456 41.96 -34.40 59.64
C ALA A 456 43.45 -34.22 59.97
N MET A 457 44.06 -33.09 59.59
CA MET A 457 45.47 -32.79 59.88
C MET A 457 45.72 -32.38 61.35
N GLY A 458 44.73 -31.78 62.02
CA GLY A 458 44.82 -31.38 63.42
C GLY A 458 45.07 -32.52 64.42
N LYS A 459 44.97 -33.78 63.99
CA LYS A 459 45.24 -34.96 64.82
C LYS A 459 46.70 -35.46 64.81
N TYR A 460 47.55 -35.00 63.89
CA TYR A 460 48.84 -35.65 63.62
C TYR A 460 50.10 -34.85 63.99
N VAL A 461 49.98 -33.61 64.46
CA VAL A 461 51.16 -32.79 64.80
C VAL A 461 50.91 -32.03 66.11
N GLY A 462 51.43 -32.57 67.21
CA GLY A 462 51.65 -31.81 68.44
C GLY A 462 52.97 -31.03 68.36
N PRO A 463 53.10 -29.86 69.00
CA PRO A 463 54.26 -28.97 68.86
C PRO A 463 55.59 -29.46 69.49
N GLU A 464 55.69 -30.72 69.94
CA GLU A 464 56.81 -31.19 70.77
C GLU A 464 57.65 -32.35 70.19
N THR A 465 57.62 -32.63 68.89
CA THR A 465 58.59 -33.58 68.30
C THR A 465 59.92 -32.89 67.98
N ASN A 466 60.97 -33.25 68.73
CA ASN A 466 62.33 -32.76 68.58
C ASN A 466 62.99 -33.37 67.32
N TYR A 467 63.68 -32.57 66.50
CA TYR A 467 64.23 -32.99 65.19
C TYR A 467 65.29 -34.11 65.25
N GLN A 468 65.76 -34.48 66.44
CA GLN A 468 66.83 -35.46 66.65
C GLN A 468 66.34 -36.91 66.86
N ASP A 469 65.02 -37.16 67.02
CA ASP A 469 64.44 -38.49 67.29
C ASP A 469 63.62 -39.08 66.12
N ILE A 470 63.86 -38.62 64.89
CA ILE A 470 63.06 -39.05 63.72
C ILE A 470 63.47 -40.47 63.29
N GLN A 471 62.74 -41.49 63.77
CA GLN A 471 62.78 -42.85 63.23
C GLN A 471 62.06 -42.94 61.87
N ALA A 472 62.34 -44.00 61.09
CA ALA A 472 61.74 -44.23 59.76
C ALA A 472 60.19 -44.16 59.76
N ASP A 473 59.57 -44.55 60.87
CA ASP A 473 58.11 -44.51 61.05
C ASP A 473 57.56 -43.07 61.08
N TYR A 474 58.30 -42.11 61.63
CA TYR A 474 57.91 -40.69 61.63
C TYR A 474 58.04 -40.07 60.23
N LEU A 475 59.03 -40.51 59.45
CA LEU A 475 59.24 -40.04 58.07
C LEU A 475 58.11 -40.53 57.15
N ALA A 476 57.63 -41.76 57.36
CA ALA A 476 56.44 -42.29 56.68
C ALA A 476 55.16 -41.52 57.05
N VAL A 477 54.99 -41.14 58.31
CA VAL A 477 53.86 -40.30 58.76
C VAL A 477 53.94 -38.90 58.14
N VAL A 478 55.12 -38.27 58.10
CA VAL A 478 55.31 -36.95 57.47
C VAL A 478 55.06 -37.00 55.97
N GLN A 479 55.49 -38.07 55.28
CA GLN A 479 55.20 -38.26 53.86
C GLN A 479 53.70 -38.49 53.60
N GLN A 480 53.03 -39.26 54.44
CA GLN A 480 51.58 -39.48 54.37
C GLN A 480 50.79 -38.19 54.67
N VAL A 481 51.25 -37.39 55.62
CA VAL A 481 50.68 -36.07 55.93
C VAL A 481 50.88 -35.10 54.77
N ARG A 482 52.06 -35.10 54.14
CA ARG A 482 52.35 -34.30 52.94
C ARG A 482 51.47 -34.69 51.76
N GLU A 483 51.37 -35.99 51.45
CA GLU A 483 50.52 -36.49 50.35
C GLU A 483 49.04 -36.17 50.57
N ARG A 484 48.56 -36.24 51.83
CA ARG A 484 47.20 -35.79 52.19
C ARG A 484 47.05 -34.28 52.09
N CYS A 485 48.07 -33.50 52.46
CA CYS A 485 48.06 -32.04 52.31
C CYS A 485 47.97 -31.63 50.83
N ASP A 486 48.76 -32.28 49.98
CA ASP A 486 48.75 -32.03 48.54
C ASP A 486 47.38 -32.37 47.94
N LYS A 487 46.78 -33.50 48.35
CA LYS A 487 45.50 -34.00 47.81
C LYS A 487 44.25 -33.29 48.36
N ASP A 488 44.18 -33.05 49.66
CA ASP A 488 42.96 -32.61 50.35
C ASP A 488 42.92 -31.09 50.59
N LEU A 489 44.06 -30.41 50.43
CA LEU A 489 44.19 -28.96 50.65
C LEU A 489 44.65 -28.22 49.39
N ILE A 490 45.80 -28.61 48.81
CA ILE A 490 46.40 -27.85 47.71
C ILE A 490 45.60 -27.98 46.41
N VAL A 491 45.22 -29.20 46.01
CA VAL A 491 44.44 -29.42 44.78
C VAL A 491 43.08 -28.71 44.82
N PRO A 492 42.26 -28.82 45.88
CA PRO A 492 41.00 -28.09 45.99
C PRO A 492 41.18 -26.56 46.00
N LEU A 493 42.25 -26.02 46.58
CA LEU A 493 42.56 -24.58 46.57
C LEU A 493 42.90 -24.08 45.15
N ILE A 494 43.66 -24.86 44.37
CA ILE A 494 43.98 -24.53 42.98
C ILE A 494 42.72 -24.58 42.11
N GLU A 495 41.88 -25.61 42.28
CA GLU A 495 40.60 -25.73 41.57
C GLU A 495 39.63 -24.61 41.93
N LEU A 496 39.52 -24.25 43.22
CA LEU A 496 38.70 -23.14 43.69
C LEU A 496 39.15 -21.82 43.07
N ARG A 497 40.46 -21.54 43.06
CA ARG A 497 41.03 -20.35 42.43
C ARG A 497 40.72 -20.31 40.93
N ARG A 498 40.80 -21.45 40.23
CA ARG A 498 40.50 -21.56 38.80
C ARG A 498 39.04 -21.23 38.52
N ILE A 499 38.11 -21.81 39.28
CA ILE A 499 36.66 -21.62 39.13
C ILE A 499 36.25 -20.19 39.44
N VAL A 500 36.78 -19.61 40.52
CA VAL A 500 36.49 -18.21 40.88
C VAL A 500 37.02 -17.25 39.82
N SER A 501 38.21 -17.52 39.25
CA SER A 501 38.79 -16.69 38.19
C SER A 501 38.00 -16.77 36.89
N SER A 502 37.53 -17.97 36.50
CA SER A 502 36.68 -18.11 35.31
C SER A 502 35.30 -17.46 35.51
N HIS A 503 34.70 -17.58 36.69
CA HIS A 503 33.40 -16.97 36.97
C HIS A 503 33.49 -15.44 36.98
N LYS A 504 34.59 -14.88 37.50
CA LYS A 504 34.88 -13.44 37.43
C LYS A 504 34.94 -12.94 35.98
N GLU A 505 35.57 -13.70 35.09
CA GLU A 505 35.69 -13.34 33.67
C GLU A 505 34.33 -13.40 32.94
N ILE A 506 33.50 -14.42 33.25
CA ILE A 506 32.14 -14.54 32.70
C ILE A 506 31.27 -13.36 33.16
N LEU A 507 31.31 -13.02 34.45
CA LEU A 507 30.56 -11.88 35.00
C LEU A 507 31.03 -10.57 34.38
N ARG A 508 32.33 -10.39 34.18
CA ARG A 508 32.88 -9.20 33.50
C ARG A 508 32.32 -9.07 32.09
N LYS A 509 32.35 -10.13 31.28
CA LYS A 509 31.79 -10.13 29.92
C LYS A 509 30.28 -9.90 29.90
N THR A 510 29.56 -10.42 30.89
CA THR A 510 28.12 -10.23 31.02
C THR A 510 27.77 -8.78 31.33
N VAL A 511 28.50 -8.15 32.25
CA VAL A 511 28.33 -6.72 32.58
C VAL A 511 28.67 -5.84 31.37
N GLU A 512 29.75 -6.13 30.66
CA GLU A 512 30.10 -5.43 29.41
C GLU A 512 29.00 -5.58 28.34
N GLY A 513 28.39 -6.77 28.23
CA GLY A 513 27.26 -7.02 27.33
C GLY A 513 25.99 -6.25 27.72
N GLN A 514 25.62 -6.28 29.00
CA GLN A 514 24.47 -5.53 29.53
C GLN A 514 24.65 -4.02 29.37
N GLN A 515 25.87 -3.51 29.53
CA GLN A 515 26.17 -2.09 29.35
C GLN A 515 26.00 -1.65 27.89
N LYS A 516 26.43 -2.48 26.93
CA LYS A 516 26.17 -2.24 25.49
C LYS A 516 24.67 -2.28 25.17
N GLN A 517 23.93 -3.26 25.71
CA GLN A 517 22.48 -3.33 25.53
C GLN A 517 21.77 -2.08 26.07
N MET A 518 22.20 -1.58 27.22
CA MET A 518 21.65 -0.37 27.82
C MET A 518 21.98 0.90 27.01
N GLU A 519 23.16 0.98 26.39
CA GLU A 519 23.49 2.07 25.46
C GLU A 519 22.62 2.05 24.20
N VAL A 520 22.38 0.86 23.63
CA VAL A 520 21.47 0.67 22.48
C VAL A 520 20.05 1.11 22.85
N LEU A 521 19.51 0.63 23.97
CA LEU A 521 18.17 1.02 24.45
C LEU A 521 18.06 2.52 24.70
N LYS A 522 19.11 3.15 25.23
CA LYS A 522 19.14 4.60 25.43
C LYS A 522 19.12 5.37 24.11
N SER A 523 19.86 4.88 23.11
CA SER A 523 19.85 5.48 21.76
C SER A 523 18.49 5.32 21.07
N SER A 524 17.86 4.14 21.19
CA SER A 524 16.52 3.87 20.68
C SER A 524 15.43 4.69 21.38
N SER A 525 15.54 4.90 22.70
CA SER A 525 14.61 5.76 23.42
C SER A 525 14.72 7.22 22.97
N ASN A 526 15.94 7.71 22.69
CA ASN A 526 16.15 9.06 22.21
C ASN A 526 15.63 9.25 20.77
N SER A 527 15.80 8.26 19.89
CA SER A 527 15.21 8.30 18.55
C SER A 527 13.69 8.30 18.58
N GLN A 528 13.07 7.54 19.49
CA GLN A 528 11.62 7.53 19.65
C GLN A 528 11.07 8.90 20.09
N VAL A 529 11.75 9.58 21.02
CA VAL A 529 11.38 10.94 21.44
C VAL A 529 11.47 11.93 20.27
N LEU A 530 12.46 11.79 19.39
CA LEU A 530 12.60 12.61 18.20
C LEU A 530 11.48 12.35 17.18
N ILE A 531 11.11 11.08 16.95
CA ILE A 531 10.00 10.72 16.06
C ILE A 531 8.69 11.29 16.61
N ASN A 532 8.44 11.15 17.91
CA ASN A 532 7.21 11.66 18.53
C ASN A 532 7.10 13.19 18.43
N SER A 533 8.21 13.93 18.55
CA SER A 533 8.19 15.40 18.39
C SER A 533 7.95 15.82 16.94
N GLN A 534 8.50 15.08 15.96
CA GLN A 534 8.20 15.30 14.54
C GLN A 534 6.75 14.97 14.19
N LEU A 535 6.19 13.93 14.81
CA LEU A 535 4.81 13.52 14.59
C LEU A 535 3.82 14.55 15.16
N ALA A 536 4.09 15.09 16.35
CA ALA A 536 3.32 16.20 16.91
C ALA A 536 3.32 17.43 15.97
N ALA A 537 4.48 17.81 15.43
CA ALA A 537 4.57 18.91 14.47
C ALA A 537 3.79 18.64 13.16
N LYS A 538 3.71 17.38 12.71
CA LYS A 538 2.90 17.00 11.55
C LYS A 538 1.41 17.05 11.87
N ILE A 539 0.98 16.63 13.07
CA ILE A 539 -0.42 16.73 13.51
C ILE A 539 -0.86 18.20 13.49
N ASP A 540 -0.07 19.09 14.09
CA ASP A 540 -0.35 20.54 14.09
C ASP A 540 -0.48 21.10 12.66
N ALA A 541 0.38 20.65 11.73
CA ALA A 541 0.32 21.05 10.33
C ALA A 541 -0.92 20.51 9.59
N VAL A 542 -1.34 19.28 9.89
CA VAL A 542 -2.55 18.68 9.32
C VAL A 542 -3.80 19.39 9.83
N GLU A 543 -3.86 19.71 11.13
CA GLU A 543 -4.97 20.48 11.71
C GLU A 543 -5.07 21.88 11.10
N ALA A 544 -3.94 22.57 10.91
CA ALA A 544 -3.90 23.86 10.22
C ALA A 544 -4.39 23.74 8.77
N ASN A 545 -3.96 22.70 8.03
CA ASN A 545 -4.41 22.47 6.67
C ASN A 545 -5.92 22.16 6.60
N ALA A 546 -6.44 21.35 7.51
CA ALA A 546 -7.86 21.05 7.61
C ALA A 546 -8.69 22.32 7.84
N ALA A 547 -8.24 23.22 8.71
CA ALA A 547 -8.88 24.51 8.92
C ALA A 547 -8.91 25.37 7.64
N THR A 548 -7.80 25.42 6.89
CA THR A 548 -7.76 26.16 5.61
C THR A 548 -8.65 25.54 4.52
N LEU A 549 -8.74 24.21 4.47
CA LEU A 549 -9.62 23.51 3.52
C LEU A 549 -11.09 23.76 3.86
N LEU A 550 -11.46 23.74 5.14
CA LEU A 550 -12.80 24.09 5.59
C LEU A 550 -13.17 25.53 5.20
N GLU A 551 -12.24 26.47 5.35
CA GLU A 551 -12.44 27.86 4.93
C GLU A 551 -12.66 27.97 3.41
N ARG A 552 -11.85 27.26 2.60
CA ARG A 552 -12.01 27.22 1.14
C ARG A 552 -13.33 26.57 0.70
N ALA A 553 -13.72 25.48 1.35
CA ALA A 553 -14.99 24.81 1.09
C ALA A 553 -16.17 25.72 1.43
N THR A 554 -16.11 26.41 2.57
CA THR A 554 -17.14 27.39 2.99
C THR A 554 -17.26 28.53 1.97
N ARG A 555 -16.15 29.12 1.52
CA ARG A 555 -16.17 30.17 0.48
C ARG A 555 -16.69 29.67 -0.87
N SER A 556 -16.39 28.43 -1.23
CA SER A 556 -16.89 27.83 -2.48
C SER A 556 -18.40 27.63 -2.42
N LEU A 557 -18.93 27.16 -1.27
CA LEU A 557 -20.37 27.05 -1.03
C LEU A 557 -21.08 28.42 -1.01
N GLU A 558 -20.45 29.44 -0.43
CA GLU A 558 -20.96 30.83 -0.50
C GLU A 558 -21.02 31.35 -1.94
N MET A 559 -20.02 31.04 -2.77
CA MET A 559 -20.03 31.42 -4.20
C MET A 559 -21.07 30.62 -5.01
N CYS A 560 -21.31 29.35 -4.68
CA CYS A 560 -22.35 28.53 -5.33
C CYS A 560 -23.76 29.03 -5.02
N LYS A 561 -23.99 29.63 -3.84
CA LYS A 561 -25.26 30.24 -3.45
C LYS A 561 -25.75 31.32 -4.44
N ASP A 562 -24.83 32.05 -5.06
CA ASP A 562 -25.15 33.12 -6.01
C ASP A 562 -25.39 32.61 -7.44
N LEU A 563 -25.05 31.34 -7.73
CA LEU A 563 -25.07 30.77 -9.08
C LEU A 563 -26.26 29.85 -9.38
N THR A 564 -27.00 29.37 -8.36
CA THR A 564 -28.19 28.53 -8.54
C THR A 564 -29.49 29.31 -8.28
N PRO A 565 -30.42 29.42 -9.24
CA PRO A 565 -31.64 30.23 -9.08
C PRO A 565 -32.72 29.62 -8.16
N THR A 566 -32.54 28.39 -7.66
CA THR A 566 -33.46 27.75 -6.72
C THR A 566 -32.67 26.97 -5.67
N MET A 567 -32.57 27.52 -4.46
CA MET A 567 -32.10 26.83 -3.25
C MET A 567 -33.12 25.77 -2.83
N SER A 568 -32.67 24.57 -2.46
CA SER A 568 -33.50 23.55 -1.85
C SER A 568 -33.79 23.87 -0.37
N ASP A 569 -34.86 23.32 0.20
CA ASP A 569 -35.26 23.55 1.60
C ASP A 569 -34.20 23.10 2.62
N ALA A 570 -33.43 22.06 2.29
CA ALA A 570 -32.33 21.57 3.12
C ALA A 570 -31.17 22.56 3.17
N GLU A 571 -30.82 23.16 2.03
CA GLU A 571 -29.82 24.23 1.96
C GLU A 571 -30.30 25.47 2.71
N LEU A 572 -31.60 25.77 2.67
CA LEU A 572 -32.20 26.90 3.38
C LEU A 572 -32.18 26.70 4.89
N GLN A 573 -32.43 25.49 5.38
CA GLN A 573 -32.22 25.12 6.78
C GLN A 573 -30.75 25.24 7.18
N PHE A 574 -29.83 24.69 6.38
CA PHE A 574 -28.40 24.78 6.65
C PHE A 574 -27.90 26.24 6.76
N PHE A 575 -28.29 27.11 5.83
CA PHE A 575 -27.91 28.53 5.89
C PHE A 575 -28.56 29.28 7.06
N ASN A 576 -29.77 28.90 7.47
CA ASN A 576 -30.40 29.45 8.68
C ASN A 576 -29.69 28.99 9.95
N ASP A 577 -29.26 27.74 10.01
CA ASP A 577 -28.46 27.21 11.11
C ASP A 577 -27.09 27.88 11.18
N ILE A 578 -26.43 28.11 10.04
CA ILE A 578 -25.19 28.92 9.98
C ILE A 578 -25.42 30.34 10.50
N LYS A 579 -26.51 31.01 10.09
CA LYS A 579 -26.84 32.35 10.61
C LYS A 579 -27.06 32.34 12.12
N ARG A 580 -27.79 31.33 12.63
CA ARG A 580 -28.06 31.17 14.06
C ARG A 580 -26.77 30.89 14.84
N LEU A 581 -25.90 30.04 14.32
CA LEU A 581 -24.58 29.75 14.88
C LEU A 581 -23.69 30.98 14.87
N LYS A 582 -23.68 31.76 13.79
CA LYS A 582 -22.91 33.01 13.71
C LYS A 582 -23.34 34.01 14.78
N VAL A 583 -24.64 34.25 14.94
CA VAL A 583 -25.17 35.13 16.01
C VAL A 583 -24.78 34.61 17.40
N LYS A 584 -24.80 33.29 17.61
CA LYS A 584 -24.37 32.68 18.87
C LYS A 584 -22.86 32.83 19.10
N CYS A 585 -22.04 32.67 18.06
CA CYS A 585 -20.59 32.88 18.11
C CYS A 585 -20.25 34.34 18.39
N ASP A 586 -20.94 35.30 17.77
CA ASP A 586 -20.75 36.73 18.00
C ASP A 586 -21.09 37.09 19.46
N SER A 587 -22.20 36.55 20.00
CA SER A 587 -22.55 36.70 21.42
C SER A 587 -21.51 36.07 22.36
N MET A 588 -20.98 34.89 22.02
CA MET A 588 -19.92 34.26 22.81
C MET A 588 -18.58 35.02 22.72
N ALA A 589 -18.31 35.69 21.60
CA ALA A 589 -17.13 36.54 21.44
C ALA A 589 -17.23 37.80 22.33
N GLU A 590 -18.42 38.41 22.45
CA GLU A 590 -18.68 39.49 23.40
C GLU A 590 -18.49 39.03 24.86
N ASP A 591 -19.03 37.86 25.21
CA ASP A 591 -18.84 37.27 26.54
C ASP A 591 -17.36 36.96 26.83
N PHE A 592 -16.61 36.52 25.82
CA PHE A 592 -15.17 36.27 25.93
C PHE A 592 -14.38 37.56 26.15
N ILE A 593 -14.73 38.64 25.45
CA ILE A 593 -14.11 39.97 25.65
C ILE A 593 -14.38 40.46 27.08
N LEU A 594 -15.64 40.38 27.54
CA LEU A 594 -16.02 40.73 28.91
C LEU A 594 -15.26 39.89 29.95
N THR A 595 -15.11 38.59 29.72
CA THR A 595 -14.38 37.69 30.61
C THR A 595 -12.88 37.99 30.61
N LYS A 596 -12.30 38.31 29.44
CA LYS A 596 -10.91 38.73 29.31
C LYS A 596 -10.65 40.04 30.03
N GLU A 597 -11.54 41.03 29.92
CA GLU A 597 -11.44 42.29 30.65
C GLU A 597 -11.57 42.07 32.17
N LYS A 598 -12.49 41.18 32.59
CA LYS A 598 -12.66 40.80 34.00
C LYS A 598 -11.44 40.05 34.56
N MET A 599 -10.85 39.15 33.79
CA MET A 599 -9.59 38.48 34.18
C MET A 599 -8.42 39.45 34.18
N SER A 600 -8.32 40.35 33.19
CA SER A 600 -7.25 41.35 33.12
C SER A 600 -7.32 42.30 34.31
N THR A 601 -8.52 42.76 34.69
CA THR A 601 -8.72 43.59 35.88
C THR A 601 -8.41 42.80 37.16
N GLN A 602 -8.81 41.53 37.28
CA GLN A 602 -8.41 40.67 38.40
C GLN A 602 -6.89 40.45 38.48
N CYS A 603 -6.21 40.20 37.36
CA CYS A 603 -4.75 40.06 37.29
C CYS A 603 -4.03 41.36 37.64
N GLN A 604 -4.54 42.52 37.21
CA GLN A 604 -4.02 43.82 37.63
C GLN A 604 -4.25 44.10 39.12
N THR A 605 -5.39 43.67 39.66
CA THR A 605 -5.67 43.76 41.11
C THR A 605 -4.71 42.88 41.91
N LEU A 606 -4.46 41.65 41.43
CA LEU A 606 -3.48 40.72 42.01
C LEU A 606 -2.04 41.21 41.88
N ALA A 607 -1.69 41.86 40.76
CA ALA A 607 -0.37 42.48 40.57
C ALA A 607 -0.17 43.71 41.48
N SER A 608 -1.23 44.47 41.78
CA SER A 608 -1.19 45.59 42.73
C SER A 608 -1.12 45.16 44.20
N LEU A 609 -1.47 43.90 44.49
CA LEU A 609 -1.20 43.23 45.76
C LEU A 609 0.26 42.71 45.73
N GLU A 610 1.23 43.63 45.69
CA GLU A 610 2.65 43.32 45.94
C GLU A 610 2.85 42.83 47.38
N ARG A 611 2.43 41.60 47.68
CA ARG A 611 3.14 40.74 48.61
C ARG A 611 3.93 39.78 47.74
N SER A 612 5.21 40.07 47.58
CA SER A 612 6.20 39.10 47.14
C SER A 612 6.16 37.89 48.07
N LEU A 613 5.29 36.93 47.76
CA LEU A 613 5.40 35.56 48.24
C LEU A 613 6.53 34.94 47.44
N ASP A 614 7.75 35.31 47.83
CA ASP A 614 8.98 34.65 47.42
C ASP A 614 9.02 33.29 48.15
N ILE A 615 8.11 32.39 47.77
CA ILE A 615 8.12 31.01 48.23
C ILE A 615 9.24 30.33 47.46
N GLN A 616 10.47 30.45 47.95
CA GLN A 616 11.54 29.56 47.55
C GLN A 616 11.20 28.15 48.04
N LEU A 617 10.52 27.38 47.19
CA LEU A 617 10.31 25.95 47.43
C LEU A 617 11.66 25.26 47.31
N GLU A 618 12.08 24.59 48.40
CA GLU A 618 13.29 23.77 48.37
C GLU A 618 13.22 22.75 47.22
N PRO A 619 14.29 22.59 46.43
CA PRO A 619 14.29 21.72 45.25
C PRO A 619 13.96 20.26 45.56
N GLU A 620 14.17 19.82 46.80
CA GLU A 620 13.81 18.49 47.27
C GLU A 620 12.29 18.31 47.46
N LYS A 621 11.58 19.36 47.90
CA LYS A 621 10.10 19.37 47.99
C LYS A 621 9.47 19.44 46.60
N VAL A 622 10.08 20.16 45.66
CA VAL A 622 9.66 20.16 44.24
C VAL A 622 9.85 18.77 43.61
N ARG A 623 10.96 18.10 43.92
CA ARG A 623 11.21 16.73 43.43
C ARG A 623 10.20 15.73 44.00
N GLN A 624 9.90 15.79 45.30
CA GLN A 624 8.87 14.95 45.91
C GLN A 624 7.48 15.25 45.34
N ALA A 625 7.13 16.52 45.14
CA ALA A 625 5.88 16.91 44.49
C ALA A 625 5.79 16.38 43.06
N ASN A 626 6.87 16.43 42.28
CA ASN A 626 6.89 15.87 40.92
C ASN A 626 6.74 14.34 40.89
N VAL A 627 7.26 13.61 41.88
CA VAL A 627 7.02 12.17 42.01
C VAL A 627 5.55 11.91 42.31
N LEU A 628 4.97 12.63 43.28
CA LEU A 628 3.55 12.50 43.63
C LEU A 628 2.61 12.89 42.48
N LEU A 629 2.98 13.90 41.68
CA LEU A 629 2.23 14.29 40.49
C LEU A 629 2.28 13.21 39.41
N ARG A 630 3.43 12.58 39.17
CA ARG A 630 3.55 11.45 38.22
C ARG A 630 2.72 10.25 38.67
N ASP A 631 2.74 9.94 39.96
CA ASP A 631 1.93 8.86 40.51
C ASP A 631 0.43 9.18 40.41
N SER A 632 0.05 10.44 40.63
CA SER A 632 -1.33 10.92 40.47
C SER A 632 -1.79 10.87 39.01
N ASP A 633 -0.93 11.28 38.06
CA ASP A 633 -1.22 11.19 36.62
C ASP A 633 -1.43 9.74 36.19
N ARG A 634 -0.60 8.81 36.69
CA ARG A 634 -0.76 7.39 36.42
C ARG A 634 -2.10 6.86 36.93
N ILE A 635 -2.48 7.24 38.17
CA ILE A 635 -3.78 6.85 38.75
C ILE A 635 -4.94 7.45 37.93
N LEU A 636 -4.83 8.72 37.50
CA LEU A 636 -5.85 9.35 36.66
C LEU A 636 -5.99 8.66 35.31
N GLN A 637 -4.89 8.18 34.73
CA GLN A 637 -4.91 7.44 33.47
C GLN A 637 -5.57 6.07 33.64
N ASP A 638 -5.24 5.34 34.70
CA ASP A 638 -5.91 4.07 35.04
C ASP A 638 -7.42 4.26 35.27
N VAL A 639 -7.82 5.35 35.93
CA VAL A 639 -9.24 5.70 36.15
C VAL A 639 -9.93 6.06 34.83
N LYS A 640 -9.29 6.82 33.94
CA LYS A 640 -9.84 7.12 32.61
C LYS A 640 -10.05 5.86 31.78
N GLU A 641 -9.07 4.96 31.76
CA GLU A 641 -9.19 3.68 31.05
C GLU A 641 -10.27 2.78 31.66
N SER A 642 -10.46 2.84 32.99
CA SER A 642 -11.54 2.13 33.68
C SER A 642 -12.92 2.72 33.34
N LEU A 643 -13.04 4.04 33.26
CA LEU A 643 -14.27 4.74 32.86
C LEU A 643 -14.62 4.45 31.40
N ALA A 644 -13.64 4.49 30.48
CA ALA A 644 -13.87 4.15 29.08
C ALA A 644 -14.35 2.69 28.93
N ARG A 645 -13.80 1.76 29.74
CA ARG A 645 -14.27 0.36 29.78
C ARG A 645 -15.68 0.23 30.33
N SER A 646 -16.05 1.01 31.35
CA SER A 646 -17.40 0.97 31.92
C SER A 646 -18.45 1.62 31.01
N GLU A 647 -18.11 2.70 30.30
CA GLU A 647 -18.95 3.31 29.26
C GLU A 647 -19.19 2.34 28.10
N ALA A 648 -18.14 1.69 27.59
CA ALA A 648 -18.27 0.67 26.55
C ALA A 648 -19.17 -0.50 27.00
N MET A 649 -19.09 -0.89 28.27
CA MET A 649 -19.95 -1.94 28.84
C MET A 649 -21.40 -1.48 29.03
N LEU A 650 -21.64 -0.21 29.39
CA LEU A 650 -22.97 0.39 29.45
C LEU A 650 -23.64 0.45 28.07
N ASP A 651 -22.88 0.83 27.04
CA ASP A 651 -23.39 0.86 25.67
C ASP A 651 -23.67 -0.55 25.14
N PHE A 652 -22.83 -1.53 25.49
CA PHE A 652 -23.12 -2.94 25.23
C PHE A 652 -24.40 -3.43 25.92
N MET A 653 -24.65 -3.02 27.17
CA MET A 653 -25.87 -3.37 27.91
C MET A 653 -27.12 -2.71 27.31
N LYS A 654 -27.05 -1.44 26.91
CA LYS A 654 -28.15 -0.75 26.21
C LYS A 654 -28.47 -1.41 24.86
N ALA A 655 -27.46 -1.84 24.13
CA ALA A 655 -27.63 -2.59 22.88
C ALA A 655 -28.32 -3.95 23.11
N GLN A 656 -28.11 -4.60 24.26
CA GLN A 656 -28.83 -5.82 24.64
C GLN A 656 -30.28 -5.59 25.08
N GLU A 657 -30.61 -4.48 25.74
CA GLU A 657 -32.00 -4.15 26.10
C GLU A 657 -32.86 -3.86 24.87
N HIS A 658 -32.28 -3.24 23.83
CA HIS A 658 -32.96 -3.07 22.54
C HIS A 658 -33.25 -4.38 21.78
N PHE A 659 -32.62 -5.49 22.18
CA PHE A 659 -32.91 -6.83 21.65
C PHE A 659 -33.97 -7.61 22.44
N ARG A 660 -34.44 -7.07 23.58
CA ARG A 660 -35.44 -7.70 24.46
C ARG A 660 -36.81 -7.01 24.48
N LEU A 661 -36.96 -5.90 23.76
CA LEU A 661 -38.24 -5.27 23.39
C LEU A 661 -38.50 -5.51 21.90
#